data_AF-A0A0R3QW72-F1
#
_entry.id   AF-A0A0R3QW72-F1
#
_cell.length_a   1.000
_cell.length_b   1.000
_cell.length_c   1.000
_cell.angle_alpha   90.00
_cell.angle_beta   90.00
_cell.angle_gamma   90.00
#
_symmetry.space_group_name_H-M   'P 1'
#
loop_
_entity.id
_entity.type
_entity.pdbx_description
1 polymer ?
#
loop_
_entity_poly.entity_id
_entity_poly.type
_entity_poly.pdbx_seq_one_letter_code
_entity_poly.pdbx_strand_id
1 'polypeptide(L)'
;WHSFHVEEVSVRLEELLKLVETECAPEANALCSQFESIRSSFFQLEFDRIKEKLRVLVLQLDRLVDFMAKRKILLLRFKEFQKFVKDAEDTLLRTMHDASIGVEIDMHRITNEMSAVFDKLDNLGKELTACQIDANMMIADMSVVDALNRIKNISLDVGYRVREEPMGLSECFQEFFDVSNQLEDAFCTDIKICEHLDDVVEFITVSMENDKKEAELMVRLNTIADDLAAHEKTKANDILSKLKRIMDKRQEVRRVTVEDCIERSLVILTQKEEQLEAIIERDINDQNLDAFETDELTMLIKNNNIQWRSSLDHLVEKAANFDVRIARLKKTFVKSKRREQRVSTKLAAFAKWIDLMEEDLNRAESLDDAVEKAGRLRKIHNICLSHQKLVDKLLSSKLNPLQSNEVKFQCDRYFTLLHRSASHDFPEGQVVSTNLLDIPSSLMLSQISLGSLSTSGTDEDENHCIEIMSYEGTSSASALEQRVLQATETSEIRLLLSNIDSELNILANSLSGLNADYARSLKPLNSAQADLEKLRDLNKKRCQLDGACDSLSRKVSGDDFAVVRSLALHLHSLEEPFTTFLRELQTEVDDEIALQANYEGIAKKLNELNIDIDQRARNSIQDVRKQLEHVQSDLNLLRTQCSHQRKYVENMLECVPSSATPTSNCSRRKKIMLMVSTTVTTIIQVVEDELRHSPSIKENDLLELKQKLQDVNTCIVDDTDAVDHGILYIPTDK
;
A
#
# COMPACT_ATOMS: atom_id res chain seq x y z
N TRP A 1 0.41 -16.94 -32.79
CA TRP A 1 1.47 -17.91 -33.15
C TRP A 1 1.42 -18.06 -34.66
N HIS A 2 2.48 -17.73 -35.40
CA HIS A 2 2.44 -17.75 -36.86
C HIS A 2 2.45 -19.20 -37.40
N SER A 3 1.68 -19.45 -38.47
CA SER A 3 1.45 -20.76 -39.12
C SER A 3 2.70 -21.63 -39.36
N PHE A 4 3.89 -21.01 -39.52
CA PHE A 4 5.16 -21.70 -39.69
C PHE A 4 5.67 -22.48 -38.47
N HIS A 5 5.17 -22.23 -37.26
CA HIS A 5 5.62 -22.93 -36.05
C HIS A 5 4.78 -24.16 -35.66
N VAL A 6 3.64 -24.41 -36.31
CA VAL A 6 2.74 -25.53 -35.94
C VAL A 6 3.37 -26.88 -36.26
N GLU A 7 4.05 -27.00 -37.40
CA GLU A 7 4.69 -28.26 -37.82
C GLU A 7 5.91 -28.59 -36.94
N GLU A 8 6.76 -27.59 -36.70
CA GLU A 8 7.95 -27.71 -35.86
C GLU A 8 7.60 -28.11 -34.43
N VAL A 9 6.57 -27.49 -33.84
CA VAL A 9 6.11 -27.82 -32.49
C VAL A 9 5.41 -29.17 -32.44
N SER A 10 4.68 -29.57 -33.49
CA SER A 10 4.12 -30.91 -33.58
C SER A 10 5.20 -31.99 -33.58
N VAL A 11 6.28 -31.80 -34.36
CA VAL A 11 7.42 -32.73 -34.39
C VAL A 11 8.11 -32.77 -33.03
N ARG A 12 8.32 -31.61 -32.41
CA ARG A 12 8.97 -31.54 -31.10
C ARG A 12 8.16 -32.21 -29.99
N LEU A 13 6.83 -32.06 -30.00
CA LEU A 13 5.95 -32.77 -29.07
C LEU A 13 6.00 -34.28 -29.27
N GLU A 14 6.08 -34.76 -30.52
CA GLU A 14 6.24 -36.17 -30.85
C GLU A 14 7.55 -36.74 -30.28
N GLU A 15 8.66 -36.01 -30.45
CA GLU A 15 9.97 -36.39 -29.93
C GLU A 15 9.97 -36.46 -28.39
N LEU A 16 9.38 -35.46 -27.72
CA LEU A 16 9.32 -35.40 -26.26
C LEU A 16 8.41 -36.49 -25.68
N LEU A 17 7.25 -36.73 -26.27
CA LEU A 17 6.37 -37.83 -25.85
C LEU A 17 7.06 -39.18 -25.99
N LYS A 18 7.78 -39.39 -27.10
CA LYS A 18 8.54 -40.61 -27.35
C LYS A 18 9.69 -40.78 -26.36
N LEU A 19 10.42 -39.71 -26.04
CA LEU A 19 11.48 -39.71 -25.03
C LEU A 19 10.95 -40.15 -23.66
N VAL A 20 9.80 -39.60 -23.26
CA VAL A 20 9.19 -39.96 -21.97
C VAL A 20 8.74 -41.43 -21.96
N GLU A 21 8.14 -41.90 -23.05
CA GLU A 21 7.68 -43.29 -23.18
C GLU A 21 8.84 -44.30 -23.17
N THR A 22 9.95 -43.99 -23.85
CA THR A 22 11.06 -44.94 -24.03
C THR A 22 12.12 -44.90 -22.93
N GLU A 23 12.29 -43.77 -22.25
CA GLU A 23 13.43 -43.54 -21.34
C GLU A 23 12.95 -43.10 -19.95
N CYS A 24 12.27 -41.96 -19.84
CA CYS A 24 11.97 -41.37 -18.52
C CYS A 24 10.98 -42.21 -17.69
N ALA A 25 9.89 -42.71 -18.27
CA ALA A 25 8.91 -43.50 -17.55
C ALA A 25 9.45 -44.89 -17.14
N PRO A 26 10.15 -45.65 -18.00
CA PRO A 26 10.82 -46.88 -17.60
C PRO A 26 11.85 -46.68 -16.49
N GLU A 27 12.68 -45.64 -16.57
CA GLU A 27 13.70 -45.34 -15.54
C GLU A 27 13.07 -44.98 -14.21
N ALA A 28 12.06 -44.10 -14.21
CA ALA A 28 11.36 -43.72 -12.99
C ALA A 28 10.66 -44.92 -12.32
N ASN A 29 10.03 -45.80 -13.12
CA ASN A 29 9.40 -47.02 -12.62
C ASN A 29 10.42 -48.02 -12.07
N ALA A 30 11.58 -48.15 -12.72
CA ALA A 30 12.69 -48.97 -12.24
C ALA A 30 13.24 -48.44 -10.90
N LEU A 31 13.42 -47.12 -10.79
CA LEU A 31 13.86 -46.46 -9.57
C LEU A 31 12.85 -46.65 -8.42
N CYS A 32 11.56 -46.45 -8.69
CA CYS A 32 10.47 -46.72 -7.75
C CYS A 32 10.51 -48.17 -7.25
N SER A 33 10.69 -49.13 -8.17
CA SER A 33 10.79 -50.56 -7.83
C SER A 33 12.02 -50.88 -6.99
N GLN A 34 13.17 -50.24 -7.27
CA GLN A 34 14.38 -50.38 -6.47
C GLN A 34 14.18 -49.85 -5.06
N PHE A 35 13.58 -48.67 -4.89
CA PHE A 35 13.24 -48.14 -3.57
C PHE A 35 12.23 -49.01 -2.82
N GLU A 36 11.24 -49.59 -3.51
CA GLU A 36 10.27 -50.51 -2.90
C GLU A 36 10.86 -51.85 -2.45
N SER A 37 11.98 -52.27 -3.07
CA SER A 37 12.70 -53.48 -2.69
C SER A 37 13.50 -53.33 -1.40
N ILE A 38 13.81 -52.09 -0.99
CA ILE A 38 14.53 -51.79 0.27
C ILE A 38 13.51 -51.87 1.42
N ARG A 39 13.18 -53.09 1.83
CA ARG A 39 12.43 -53.35 3.06
C ARG A 39 13.45 -53.65 4.16
N SER A 40 13.53 -52.81 5.19
CA SER A 40 14.42 -52.92 6.37
C SER A 40 15.86 -52.38 6.19
N SER A 41 15.96 -51.06 6.01
CA SER A 41 17.21 -50.30 6.12
C SER A 41 17.26 -49.51 7.43
N PHE A 42 18.46 -49.34 8.02
CA PHE A 42 18.67 -48.39 9.13
C PHE A 42 18.23 -46.96 8.78
N PHE A 43 18.24 -46.61 7.49
CA PHE A 43 17.84 -45.32 6.95
C PHE A 43 16.39 -45.31 6.42
N GLN A 44 15.50 -46.16 6.94
CA GLN A 44 14.14 -46.32 6.42
C GLN A 44 13.40 -44.99 6.23
N LEU A 45 13.51 -44.05 7.19
CA LEU A 45 12.88 -42.73 7.12
C LEU A 45 13.39 -41.88 5.95
N GLU A 46 14.70 -41.89 5.69
CA GLU A 46 15.28 -41.16 4.55
C GLU A 46 14.89 -41.80 3.21
N PHE A 47 14.82 -43.14 3.17
CA PHE A 47 14.33 -43.86 2.01
C PHE A 47 12.84 -43.57 1.74
N ASP A 48 12.02 -43.50 2.77
CA ASP A 48 10.60 -43.15 2.66
C ASP A 48 10.42 -41.69 2.17
N ARG A 49 11.26 -40.76 2.64
CA ARG A 49 11.27 -39.36 2.16
C ARG A 49 11.66 -39.25 0.69
N ILE A 50 12.72 -39.94 0.27
CA ILE A 50 13.17 -39.95 -1.14
C ILE A 50 12.10 -40.61 -2.02
N LYS A 51 11.47 -41.68 -1.54
CA LYS A 51 10.38 -42.37 -2.25
C LYS A 51 9.18 -41.46 -2.47
N GLU A 52 8.82 -40.64 -1.48
CA GLU A 52 7.72 -39.69 -1.62
C GLU A 52 8.07 -38.58 -2.63
N LYS A 53 9.28 -38.02 -2.56
CA LYS A 53 9.76 -37.05 -3.57
C LYS A 53 9.74 -37.65 -4.99
N LEU A 54 10.16 -38.91 -5.14
CA LEU A 54 10.11 -39.62 -6.42
C LEU A 54 8.68 -39.80 -6.93
N ARG A 55 7.72 -40.14 -6.05
CA ARG A 55 6.30 -40.24 -6.43
C ARG A 55 5.73 -38.91 -6.92
N VAL A 56 6.07 -37.81 -6.26
CA VAL A 56 5.66 -36.47 -6.70
C VAL A 56 6.22 -36.15 -8.08
N LEU A 57 7.50 -36.45 -8.34
CA LEU A 57 8.13 -36.24 -9.65
C LEU A 57 7.49 -37.09 -10.75
N VAL A 58 7.14 -38.34 -10.47
CA VAL A 58 6.41 -39.21 -11.42
C VAL A 58 5.03 -38.62 -11.74
N LEU A 59 4.29 -38.16 -10.73
CA LEU A 59 2.98 -37.53 -10.92
C LEU A 59 3.09 -36.24 -11.77
N GLN A 60 4.13 -35.45 -11.57
CA GLN A 60 4.39 -34.25 -12.38
C GLN A 60 4.74 -34.61 -13.83
N LEU A 61 5.53 -35.67 -14.04
CA LEU A 61 5.85 -36.18 -15.37
C LEU A 61 4.58 -36.65 -16.09
N ASP A 62 3.72 -37.41 -15.43
CA ASP A 62 2.45 -37.88 -15.99
C ASP A 62 1.54 -36.72 -16.40
N ARG A 63 1.47 -35.67 -15.57
CA ARG A 63 0.71 -34.45 -15.88
C ARG A 63 1.28 -33.71 -17.10
N LEU A 64 2.60 -33.65 -17.23
CA LEU A 64 3.25 -33.05 -18.40
C LEU A 64 2.97 -33.86 -19.67
N VAL A 65 3.00 -35.19 -19.59
CA VAL A 65 2.65 -36.09 -20.71
C VAL A 65 1.21 -35.85 -21.15
N ASP A 66 0.26 -35.76 -20.22
CA ASP A 66 -1.15 -35.47 -20.52
C ASP A 66 -1.31 -34.12 -21.25
N PHE A 67 -0.66 -33.07 -20.76
CA PHE A 67 -0.67 -31.77 -21.45
C PHE A 67 -0.03 -31.82 -22.84
N MET A 68 1.09 -32.52 -23.02
CA MET A 68 1.74 -32.67 -24.32
C MET A 68 0.86 -33.44 -25.30
N ALA A 69 0.15 -34.48 -24.84
CA ALA A 69 -0.80 -35.24 -25.64
C ALA A 69 -2.00 -34.39 -26.05
N LYS A 70 -2.58 -33.61 -25.14
CA LYS A 70 -3.69 -32.68 -25.43
C LYS A 70 -3.26 -31.59 -26.41
N ARG A 71 -2.07 -31.02 -26.26
CA ARG A 71 -1.49 -30.04 -27.20
C ARG A 71 -1.25 -30.65 -28.59
N LYS A 72 -0.83 -31.91 -28.68
CA LYS A 72 -0.71 -32.63 -29.94
C LYS A 72 -2.08 -32.79 -30.64
N ILE A 73 -3.12 -33.16 -29.89
CA ILE A 73 -4.50 -33.26 -30.43
C ILE A 73 -4.97 -31.90 -30.94
N LEU A 74 -4.73 -30.82 -30.19
CA LEU A 74 -5.05 -29.46 -30.61
C LEU A 74 -4.38 -29.10 -31.95
N LEU A 75 -3.08 -29.36 -32.10
CA LEU A 75 -2.36 -29.05 -33.33
C LEU A 75 -2.89 -29.87 -34.52
N LEU A 76 -3.27 -31.13 -34.30
CA LEU A 76 -3.90 -31.97 -35.32
C LEU A 76 -5.25 -31.39 -35.78
N ARG A 77 -6.12 -31.05 -34.81
CA ARG A 77 -7.44 -30.45 -35.10
C ARG A 77 -7.33 -29.09 -35.76
N PHE A 78 -6.33 -28.29 -35.37
CA PHE A 78 -6.04 -27.02 -36.03
C PHE A 78 -5.64 -27.21 -37.50
N LYS A 79 -4.81 -28.22 -37.81
CA LYS A 79 -4.48 -28.56 -39.22
C LYS A 79 -5.70 -29.02 -40.02
N GLU A 80 -6.58 -29.83 -39.42
CA GLU A 80 -7.84 -30.25 -40.05
C GLU A 80 -8.73 -29.03 -40.36
N PHE A 81 -8.86 -28.11 -39.41
CA PHE A 81 -9.63 -26.88 -39.57
C PHE A 81 -9.04 -25.98 -40.66
N GLN A 82 -7.74 -25.73 -40.63
CA GLN A 82 -7.06 -24.90 -41.63
C GLN A 82 -7.21 -25.47 -43.04
N LYS A 83 -7.06 -26.79 -43.19
CA LYS A 83 -7.29 -27.49 -44.47
C LYS A 83 -8.73 -27.32 -44.94
N PHE A 84 -9.71 -27.53 -44.05
CA PHE A 84 -11.12 -27.38 -44.39
C PHE A 84 -11.47 -25.96 -44.83
N VAL A 85 -10.99 -24.94 -44.13
CA VAL A 85 -11.22 -23.52 -44.48
C VAL A 85 -10.66 -23.22 -45.87
N LYS A 86 -9.44 -23.69 -46.17
CA LYS A 86 -8.82 -23.51 -47.48
C LYS A 86 -9.56 -24.24 -48.60
N ASP A 87 -9.95 -25.50 -48.36
CA ASP A 87 -10.71 -26.30 -49.33
C ASP A 87 -12.10 -25.67 -49.59
N ALA A 88 -12.75 -25.14 -48.56
CA ALA A 88 -14.03 -24.45 -48.65
C ALA A 88 -13.92 -23.12 -49.43
N GLU A 89 -12.89 -22.32 -49.15
CA GLU A 89 -12.58 -21.09 -49.89
C GLU A 89 -12.34 -21.39 -51.38
N ASP A 90 -11.47 -22.36 -51.70
CA ASP A 90 -11.15 -22.75 -53.08
C ASP A 90 -12.36 -23.33 -53.83
N THR A 91 -13.27 -24.00 -53.11
CA THR A 91 -14.49 -24.56 -53.70
C THR A 91 -15.50 -23.45 -54.00
N LEU A 92 -15.76 -22.57 -53.04
CA LEU A 92 -16.70 -21.46 -53.20
C LEU A 92 -16.23 -20.45 -54.27
N LEU A 93 -14.92 -20.14 -54.32
CA LEU A 93 -14.35 -19.29 -55.37
C LEU A 93 -14.47 -19.91 -56.76
N ARG A 94 -14.32 -21.24 -56.89
CA ARG A 94 -14.56 -21.95 -58.16
C ARG A 94 -16.02 -21.88 -58.58
N THR A 95 -16.96 -22.15 -57.66
CA THR A 95 -18.39 -22.08 -57.96
C THR A 95 -18.84 -20.67 -58.37
N MET A 96 -18.28 -19.64 -57.72
CA MET A 96 -18.45 -18.23 -58.10
C MET A 96 -17.89 -17.91 -59.49
N HIS A 97 -16.72 -18.45 -59.82
CA HIS A 97 -16.08 -18.26 -61.13
C HIS A 97 -16.88 -18.92 -62.25
N ASP A 98 -17.35 -20.14 -62.03
CA ASP A 98 -18.22 -20.86 -62.96
C ASP A 98 -19.55 -20.12 -63.18
N ALA A 99 -20.10 -19.48 -62.14
CA ALA A 99 -21.31 -18.66 -62.21
C ALA A 99 -21.09 -17.43 -63.09
N SER A 100 -19.92 -16.81 -62.95
CA SER A 100 -19.51 -15.60 -63.67
C SER A 100 -19.25 -15.86 -65.17
N ILE A 101 -18.84 -17.08 -65.54
CA ILE A 101 -18.61 -17.48 -66.94
C ILE A 101 -19.91 -17.94 -67.64
N GLY A 102 -21.05 -17.93 -66.94
CA GLY A 102 -22.36 -18.21 -67.54
C GLY A 102 -22.68 -19.69 -67.70
N VAL A 103 -22.03 -20.55 -66.91
CA VAL A 103 -22.50 -21.93 -66.70
C VAL A 103 -23.85 -21.85 -65.97
N GLU A 104 -24.83 -22.66 -66.37
CA GLU A 104 -26.13 -22.71 -65.70
C GLU A 104 -25.94 -23.31 -64.31
N ILE A 105 -25.95 -22.47 -63.28
CA ILE A 105 -25.77 -22.92 -61.90
C ILE A 105 -27.08 -22.83 -61.13
N ASP A 106 -27.44 -23.98 -60.55
CA ASP A 106 -28.55 -24.12 -59.63
C ASP A 106 -28.24 -23.35 -58.32
N MET A 107 -28.85 -22.17 -58.18
CA MET A 107 -28.71 -21.32 -57.00
C MET A 107 -29.15 -22.03 -55.72
N HIS A 108 -30.16 -22.90 -55.77
CA HIS A 108 -30.57 -23.68 -54.59
C HIS A 108 -29.48 -24.68 -54.19
N ARG A 109 -28.79 -25.27 -55.17
CA ARG A 109 -27.64 -26.15 -54.90
C ARG A 109 -26.50 -25.38 -54.22
N ILE A 110 -26.16 -24.19 -54.71
CA ILE A 110 -25.12 -23.33 -54.09
C ILE A 110 -25.52 -22.96 -52.66
N THR A 111 -26.74 -22.48 -52.44
CA THR A 111 -27.17 -22.05 -51.09
C THR A 111 -27.16 -23.21 -50.08
N ASN A 112 -27.50 -24.43 -50.53
CA ASN A 112 -27.42 -25.63 -49.70
C ASN A 112 -25.96 -26.05 -49.42
N GLU A 113 -25.08 -25.98 -50.43
CA GLU A 113 -23.65 -26.25 -50.27
C GLU A 113 -23.00 -25.24 -49.32
N MET A 114 -23.36 -23.95 -49.43
CA MET A 114 -22.84 -22.88 -48.58
C MET A 114 -23.33 -23.02 -47.13
N SER A 115 -24.61 -23.37 -46.93
CA SER A 115 -25.14 -23.68 -45.58
C SER A 115 -24.43 -24.86 -44.95
N ALA A 116 -24.19 -25.94 -45.70
CA ALA A 116 -23.46 -27.11 -45.21
C ALA A 116 -21.99 -26.79 -44.86
N VAL A 117 -21.35 -25.88 -45.61
CA VAL A 117 -20.01 -25.37 -45.29
C VAL A 117 -20.01 -24.60 -43.98
N PHE A 118 -21.00 -23.72 -43.76
CA PHE A 118 -21.12 -22.95 -42.50
C PHE A 118 -21.42 -23.84 -41.29
N ASP A 119 -22.33 -24.81 -41.42
CA ASP A 119 -22.62 -25.77 -40.34
C ASP A 119 -21.38 -26.58 -39.95
N LYS A 120 -20.59 -27.00 -40.94
CA LYS A 120 -19.36 -27.75 -40.70
C LYS A 120 -18.25 -26.87 -40.13
N LEU A 121 -18.19 -25.60 -40.55
CA LEU A 121 -17.27 -24.62 -39.99
C LEU A 121 -17.56 -24.34 -38.51
N ASP A 122 -18.82 -24.16 -38.14
CA ASP A 122 -19.25 -23.94 -36.75
C ASP A 122 -18.93 -25.14 -35.86
N ASN A 123 -19.19 -26.36 -36.35
CA ASN A 123 -18.86 -27.59 -35.63
C ASN A 123 -17.35 -27.75 -35.40
N LEU A 124 -16.53 -27.55 -36.44
CA LEU A 124 -15.07 -27.62 -36.31
C LEU A 124 -14.52 -26.48 -35.43
N GLY A 125 -15.13 -25.29 -35.48
CA GLY A 125 -14.79 -24.17 -34.61
C GLY A 125 -15.01 -24.50 -33.13
N LYS A 126 -16.17 -25.09 -32.79
CA LYS A 126 -16.49 -25.56 -31.43
C LYS A 126 -15.53 -26.65 -30.96
N GLU A 127 -15.21 -27.63 -31.82
CA GLU A 127 -14.22 -28.67 -31.51
C GLU A 127 -12.84 -28.07 -31.23
N LEU A 128 -12.42 -27.06 -32.02
CA LEU A 128 -11.15 -26.39 -31.84
C LEU A 128 -11.09 -25.61 -30.52
N THR A 129 -12.15 -24.87 -30.16
CA THR A 129 -12.24 -24.16 -28.88
C THR A 129 -12.17 -25.12 -27.69
N ALA A 130 -12.86 -26.26 -27.76
CA ALA A 130 -12.77 -27.29 -26.73
C ALA A 130 -11.33 -27.83 -26.59
N CYS A 131 -10.65 -28.10 -27.71
CA CYS A 131 -9.26 -28.54 -27.70
C CYS A 131 -8.29 -27.47 -27.16
N GLN A 132 -8.57 -26.18 -27.38
CA GLN A 132 -7.74 -25.08 -26.85
C GLN A 132 -7.83 -24.97 -25.32
N ILE A 133 -9.02 -25.18 -24.77
CA ILE A 133 -9.26 -25.21 -23.32
C ILE A 133 -8.53 -26.42 -22.71
N ASP A 134 -8.71 -27.61 -23.28
CA ASP A 134 -8.08 -28.84 -22.78
C ASP A 134 -6.55 -28.78 -22.84
N ALA A 135 -5.99 -28.21 -23.91
CA ALA A 135 -4.56 -28.08 -24.11
C ALA A 135 -3.92 -26.91 -23.34
N ASN A 136 -4.75 -26.04 -22.72
CA ASN A 136 -4.34 -24.75 -22.15
C ASN A 136 -3.39 -23.99 -23.10
N MET A 137 -3.80 -23.85 -24.36
CA MET A 137 -3.01 -23.26 -25.44
C MET A 137 -3.93 -22.62 -26.48
N MET A 138 -3.70 -21.34 -26.78
CA MET A 138 -4.41 -20.61 -27.83
C MET A 138 -3.59 -20.53 -29.12
N ILE A 139 -4.24 -20.80 -30.25
CA ILE A 139 -3.66 -20.66 -31.59
C ILE A 139 -4.45 -19.59 -32.34
N ALA A 140 -3.79 -18.48 -32.64
CA ALA A 140 -4.31 -17.40 -33.48
C ALA A 140 -3.54 -17.38 -34.81
N ASP A 141 -4.23 -17.71 -35.90
CA ASP A 141 -3.70 -17.70 -37.27
C ASP A 141 -4.49 -16.70 -38.13
N MET A 142 -3.81 -15.60 -38.49
CA MET A 142 -4.39 -14.53 -39.30
C MET A 142 -4.81 -15.01 -40.69
N SER A 143 -4.15 -16.03 -41.26
CA SER A 143 -4.50 -16.55 -42.58
C SER A 143 -5.87 -17.25 -42.61
N VAL A 144 -6.22 -17.92 -41.51
CA VAL A 144 -7.53 -18.55 -41.34
C VAL A 144 -8.61 -17.50 -41.11
N VAL A 145 -8.32 -16.46 -40.33
CA VAL A 145 -9.23 -15.32 -40.12
C VAL A 145 -9.52 -14.58 -41.43
N ASP A 146 -8.50 -14.37 -42.26
CA ASP A 146 -8.65 -13.74 -43.56
C ASP A 146 -9.47 -14.59 -44.53
N ALA A 147 -9.24 -15.90 -44.57
CA ALA A 147 -10.02 -16.84 -45.38
C ALA A 147 -11.49 -16.90 -44.93
N LEU A 148 -11.74 -16.91 -43.62
CA LEU A 148 -13.09 -16.84 -43.05
C LEU A 148 -13.83 -15.55 -43.43
N ASN A 149 -13.14 -14.41 -43.35
CA ASN A 149 -13.70 -13.12 -43.77
C ASN A 149 -14.00 -13.13 -45.28
N ARG A 150 -13.14 -13.73 -46.11
CA ARG A 150 -13.39 -13.86 -47.55
C ARG A 150 -14.59 -14.75 -47.84
N ILE A 151 -14.73 -15.90 -47.18
CA ILE A 151 -15.90 -16.79 -47.28
C ILE A 151 -17.18 -16.07 -46.86
N LYS A 152 -17.14 -15.30 -45.76
CA LYS A 152 -18.29 -14.55 -45.22
C LYS A 152 -18.72 -13.38 -46.12
N ASN A 153 -17.79 -12.80 -46.87
CA ASN A 153 -18.02 -11.65 -47.74
C ASN A 153 -18.35 -12.03 -49.20
N ILE A 154 -18.51 -13.32 -49.53
CA ILE A 154 -18.97 -13.74 -50.86
C ILE A 154 -20.43 -13.30 -51.04
N SER A 155 -20.63 -12.19 -51.77
CA SER A 155 -21.95 -11.68 -52.12
C SER A 155 -22.47 -12.41 -53.36
N LEU A 156 -23.56 -13.17 -53.20
CA LEU A 156 -24.36 -13.72 -54.31
C LEU A 156 -25.24 -12.61 -54.92
N ASP A 157 -24.63 -11.57 -55.48
CA ASP A 157 -25.37 -10.56 -56.27
C ASP A 157 -25.02 -10.73 -57.75
N VAL A 158 -25.52 -11.81 -58.34
CA VAL A 158 -25.59 -11.96 -59.81
C VAL A 158 -27.06 -11.89 -60.18
N GLY A 159 -27.39 -10.79 -60.87
CA GLY A 159 -28.72 -10.28 -61.01
C GLY A 159 -29.76 -11.26 -61.54
N TYR A 160 -30.89 -11.33 -60.85
CA TYR A 160 -32.17 -11.57 -61.47
C TYR A 160 -33.24 -10.75 -60.76
N ARG A 161 -33.87 -9.84 -61.51
CA ARG A 161 -35.19 -9.31 -61.20
C ARG A 161 -36.16 -10.50 -61.22
N VAL A 162 -36.38 -11.16 -60.10
CA VAL A 162 -37.59 -11.94 -59.87
C VAL A 162 -38.30 -11.32 -58.68
N ARG A 163 -39.47 -10.77 -59.00
CA ARG A 163 -40.46 -10.29 -58.05
C ARG A 163 -41.00 -11.51 -57.32
N GLU A 164 -40.33 -11.92 -56.25
CA GLU A 164 -40.96 -12.60 -55.13
C GLU A 164 -40.76 -11.68 -53.93
N GLU A 165 -41.86 -11.27 -53.31
CA GLU A 165 -41.84 -10.45 -52.09
C GLU A 165 -40.96 -11.17 -51.06
N PRO A 166 -39.85 -10.57 -50.60
CA PRO A 166 -39.26 -11.03 -49.37
C PRO A 166 -40.28 -10.65 -48.28
N MET A 167 -40.70 -11.61 -47.46
CA MET A 167 -41.09 -11.26 -46.10
C MET A 167 -39.84 -10.71 -45.41
N GLY A 168 -39.53 -9.45 -45.70
CA GLY A 168 -38.58 -8.66 -44.96
C GLY A 168 -39.13 -8.53 -43.55
N LEU A 169 -38.29 -8.83 -42.57
CA LEU A 169 -38.57 -8.59 -41.16
C LEU A 169 -39.13 -7.17 -41.02
N SER A 170 -40.19 -7.01 -40.24
CA SER A 170 -40.78 -5.69 -39.98
C SER A 170 -39.71 -4.73 -39.44
N GLU A 171 -39.76 -3.44 -39.78
CA GLU A 171 -38.89 -2.42 -39.19
C GLU A 171 -38.95 -2.46 -37.65
N CYS A 172 -40.14 -2.76 -37.08
CA CYS A 172 -40.30 -2.96 -35.63
C CYS A 172 -39.61 -4.22 -35.10
N PHE A 173 -39.48 -5.27 -35.92
CA PHE A 173 -38.77 -6.49 -35.53
C PHE A 173 -37.25 -6.32 -35.65
N GLN A 174 -36.78 -5.50 -36.58
CA GLN A 174 -35.38 -5.07 -36.62
C GLN A 174 -35.06 -4.18 -35.41
N GLU A 175 -35.92 -3.22 -35.05
CA GLU A 175 -35.76 -2.40 -33.84
C GLU A 175 -35.74 -3.29 -32.57
N PHE A 176 -36.56 -4.35 -32.52
CA PHE A 176 -36.51 -5.32 -31.43
C PHE A 176 -35.13 -6.00 -31.31
N PHE A 177 -34.52 -6.43 -32.42
CA PHE A 177 -33.18 -7.01 -32.40
C PHE A 177 -32.12 -5.98 -32.01
N ASP A 178 -32.20 -4.75 -32.48
CA ASP A 178 -31.24 -3.70 -32.18
C ASP A 178 -31.26 -3.33 -30.69
N VAL A 179 -32.45 -3.26 -30.07
CA VAL A 179 -32.61 -3.02 -28.62
C VAL A 179 -32.20 -4.27 -27.81
N SER A 180 -32.43 -5.47 -28.35
CA SER A 180 -31.99 -6.73 -27.72
C SER A 180 -30.47 -6.80 -27.66
N ASN A 181 -29.79 -6.46 -28.75
CA ASN A 181 -28.33 -6.40 -28.80
C ASN A 181 -27.78 -5.33 -27.85
N GLN A 182 -28.41 -4.16 -27.75
CA GLN A 182 -28.03 -3.14 -26.77
C GLN A 182 -28.15 -3.60 -25.32
N LEU A 183 -29.15 -4.43 -25.01
CA LEU A 183 -29.32 -5.02 -23.69
C LEU A 183 -28.28 -6.13 -23.43
N GLU A 184 -27.97 -6.97 -24.43
CA GLU A 184 -26.90 -7.96 -24.34
C GLU A 184 -25.52 -7.31 -24.19
N ASP A 185 -25.25 -6.21 -24.90
CA ASP A 185 -24.04 -5.41 -24.75
C ASP A 185 -23.94 -4.79 -23.34
N ALA A 186 -25.07 -4.33 -22.79
CA ALA A 186 -25.12 -3.87 -21.40
C ALA A 186 -24.80 -5.00 -20.41
N PHE A 187 -25.22 -6.25 -20.70
CA PHE A 187 -24.87 -7.42 -19.90
C PHE A 187 -23.39 -7.81 -19.97
N CYS A 188 -22.69 -7.48 -21.06
CA CYS A 188 -21.24 -7.70 -21.19
C CYS A 188 -20.42 -6.82 -20.24
N THR A 189 -21.01 -5.76 -19.67
CA THR A 189 -20.38 -4.98 -18.60
C THR A 189 -20.47 -5.78 -17.29
N ASP A 190 -19.35 -6.35 -16.87
CA ASP A 190 -19.28 -7.26 -15.73
C ASP A 190 -19.43 -6.49 -14.41
N ILE A 191 -20.33 -6.97 -13.54
CA ILE A 191 -20.57 -6.39 -12.20
C ILE A 191 -19.28 -6.48 -11.37
N LYS A 192 -18.45 -7.49 -11.64
CA LYS A 192 -17.14 -7.70 -11.00
C LYS A 192 -16.06 -6.70 -11.44
N ILE A 193 -16.16 -6.12 -12.65
CA ILE A 193 -15.23 -5.06 -13.07
C ILE A 193 -15.45 -3.80 -12.22
N CYS A 194 -16.68 -3.56 -11.79
CA CYS A 194 -17.01 -2.45 -10.92
C CYS A 194 -16.54 -2.66 -9.46
N GLU A 195 -16.38 -3.91 -8.97
CA GLU A 195 -15.82 -4.20 -7.62
C GLU A 195 -14.37 -3.70 -7.44
N HIS A 196 -13.67 -3.36 -8.53
CA HIS A 196 -12.31 -2.84 -8.52
C HIS A 196 -12.22 -1.30 -8.48
N LEU A 197 -13.35 -0.60 -8.35
CA LEU A 197 -13.35 0.85 -8.14
C LEU A 197 -12.94 1.15 -6.69
N ASP A 198 -11.89 1.96 -6.53
CA ASP A 198 -11.33 2.33 -5.21
C ASP A 198 -12.32 3.17 -4.38
N ASP A 199 -13.30 3.81 -5.02
CA ASP A 199 -14.39 4.53 -4.35
C ASP A 199 -15.70 3.71 -4.33
N VAL A 200 -16.09 3.30 -3.12
CA VAL A 200 -17.35 2.60 -2.82
C VAL A 200 -18.57 3.37 -3.29
N VAL A 201 -18.56 4.70 -3.20
CA VAL A 201 -19.67 5.55 -3.62
C VAL A 201 -19.79 5.58 -5.15
N GLU A 202 -18.65 5.62 -5.84
CA GLU A 202 -18.60 5.52 -7.30
C GLU A 202 -19.09 4.15 -7.77
N PHE A 203 -18.64 3.06 -7.13
CA PHE A 203 -19.12 1.71 -7.39
C PHE A 203 -20.64 1.56 -7.28
N ILE A 204 -21.22 2.03 -6.17
CA ILE A 204 -22.67 1.95 -5.93
C ILE A 204 -23.43 2.78 -6.96
N THR A 205 -22.94 3.99 -7.27
CA THR A 205 -23.59 4.90 -8.23
C THR A 205 -23.61 4.31 -9.63
N VAL A 206 -22.47 3.81 -10.11
CA VAL A 206 -22.35 3.16 -11.43
C VAL A 206 -23.21 1.89 -11.50
N SER A 207 -23.23 1.10 -10.42
CA SER A 207 -24.05 -0.12 -10.34
C SER A 207 -25.54 0.19 -10.42
N MET A 208 -26.02 1.24 -9.74
CA MET A 208 -27.41 1.68 -9.81
C MET A 208 -27.80 2.27 -11.16
N GLU A 209 -26.90 3.01 -11.81
CA GLU A 209 -27.14 3.57 -13.14
C GLU A 209 -27.24 2.48 -14.22
N ASN A 210 -26.41 1.44 -14.11
CA ASN A 210 -26.48 0.25 -14.96
C ASN A 210 -27.80 -0.53 -14.77
N ASP A 211 -28.26 -0.71 -13.53
CA ASP A 211 -29.55 -1.35 -13.23
C ASP A 211 -30.72 -0.60 -13.87
N LYS A 212 -30.70 0.73 -13.76
CA LYS A 212 -31.71 1.59 -14.36
C LYS A 212 -31.73 1.49 -15.90
N LYS A 213 -30.55 1.46 -16.52
CA LYS A 213 -30.41 1.35 -17.99
C LYS A 213 -30.89 -0.01 -18.50
N GLU A 214 -30.55 -1.10 -17.81
CA GLU A 214 -31.03 -2.45 -18.13
C GLU A 214 -32.56 -2.55 -18.02
N ALA A 215 -33.14 -2.01 -16.94
CA ALA A 215 -34.58 -2.00 -16.74
C ALA A 215 -35.33 -1.19 -17.82
N GLU A 216 -34.78 -0.04 -18.23
CA GLU A 216 -35.34 0.81 -19.28
C GLU A 216 -35.35 0.09 -20.64
N LEU A 217 -34.24 -0.55 -21.01
CA LEU A 217 -34.13 -1.35 -22.24
C LEU A 217 -35.09 -2.55 -22.21
N MET A 218 -35.25 -3.20 -21.05
CA MET A 218 -36.17 -4.32 -20.89
C MET A 218 -37.64 -3.89 -21.04
N VAL A 219 -38.01 -2.73 -20.49
CA VAL A 219 -39.35 -2.14 -20.69
C VAL A 219 -39.58 -1.80 -22.16
N ARG A 220 -38.57 -1.23 -22.84
CA ARG A 220 -38.66 -0.90 -24.27
C ARG A 220 -38.83 -2.15 -25.14
N LEU A 221 -38.13 -3.24 -24.85
CA LEU A 221 -38.29 -4.51 -25.55
C LEU A 221 -39.68 -5.12 -25.38
N ASN A 222 -40.27 -5.05 -24.18
CA ASN A 222 -41.63 -5.54 -23.96
C ASN A 222 -42.66 -4.72 -24.76
N THR A 223 -42.50 -3.39 -24.80
CA THR A 223 -43.37 -2.51 -25.59
C THR A 223 -43.28 -2.84 -27.09
N ILE A 224 -42.06 -2.96 -27.64
CA ILE A 224 -41.88 -3.29 -29.06
C ILE A 224 -42.47 -4.68 -29.36
N ALA A 225 -42.22 -5.67 -28.50
CA ALA A 225 -42.74 -7.03 -28.69
C ALA A 225 -44.27 -7.10 -28.66
N ASP A 226 -44.92 -6.20 -27.93
CA ASP A 226 -46.37 -6.15 -27.88
C ASP A 226 -46.99 -5.67 -29.19
N ASP A 227 -46.29 -4.80 -29.91
CA ASP A 227 -46.70 -4.19 -31.18
C ASP A 227 -46.33 -5.05 -32.42
N LEU A 228 -45.64 -6.19 -32.24
CA LEU A 228 -45.24 -7.09 -33.34
C LEU A 228 -46.39 -7.94 -33.91
N ALA A 229 -46.23 -8.31 -35.19
CA ALA A 229 -47.13 -9.26 -35.84
C ALA A 229 -47.05 -10.65 -35.18
N ALA A 230 -48.14 -11.43 -35.19
CA ALA A 230 -48.27 -12.68 -34.42
C ALA A 230 -47.15 -13.71 -34.66
N HIS A 231 -46.57 -13.77 -35.86
CA HIS A 231 -45.49 -14.69 -36.22
C HIS A 231 -44.09 -14.23 -35.75
N GLU A 232 -43.89 -12.91 -35.59
CA GLU A 232 -42.69 -12.29 -35.02
C GLU A 232 -42.76 -12.27 -33.50
N LYS A 233 -43.96 -12.00 -32.95
CA LYS A 233 -44.25 -11.97 -31.51
C LYS A 233 -43.89 -13.27 -30.81
N THR A 234 -44.10 -14.43 -31.44
CA THR A 234 -43.68 -15.72 -30.87
C THR A 234 -42.15 -15.84 -30.72
N LYS A 235 -41.37 -15.32 -31.68
CA LYS A 235 -39.90 -15.32 -31.60
C LYS A 235 -39.39 -14.27 -30.62
N ALA A 236 -39.98 -13.07 -30.63
CA ALA A 236 -39.67 -12.02 -29.67
C ALA A 236 -39.93 -12.46 -28.22
N ASN A 237 -41.04 -13.15 -27.97
CA ASN A 237 -41.37 -13.66 -26.63
C ASN A 237 -40.39 -14.74 -26.13
N ASP A 238 -39.87 -15.59 -27.02
CA ASP A 238 -38.82 -16.57 -26.65
C ASP A 238 -37.53 -15.86 -26.23
N ILE A 239 -37.10 -14.85 -27.01
CA ILE A 239 -35.92 -14.03 -26.71
C ILE A 239 -36.12 -13.24 -25.41
N LEU A 240 -37.27 -12.58 -25.25
CA LEU A 240 -37.66 -11.87 -24.01
C LEU A 240 -37.60 -12.76 -22.78
N SER A 241 -38.08 -14.01 -22.89
CA SER A 241 -38.07 -14.95 -21.76
C SER A 241 -36.64 -15.33 -21.33
N LYS A 242 -35.71 -15.45 -22.28
CA LYS A 242 -34.30 -15.72 -22.03
C LYS A 242 -33.61 -14.51 -21.41
N LEU A 243 -33.81 -13.31 -21.99
CA LEU A 243 -33.25 -12.06 -21.49
C LEU A 243 -33.75 -11.74 -20.07
N LYS A 244 -35.05 -11.93 -19.80
CA LYS A 244 -35.64 -11.73 -18.47
C LYS A 244 -34.99 -12.63 -17.42
N ARG A 245 -34.73 -13.89 -17.75
CA ARG A 245 -34.04 -14.83 -16.85
C ARG A 245 -32.59 -14.40 -16.55
N ILE A 246 -31.90 -13.84 -17.53
CA ILE A 246 -30.54 -13.31 -17.36
C ILE A 246 -30.57 -12.06 -16.49
N MET A 247 -31.52 -11.14 -16.74
CA MET A 247 -31.73 -9.93 -15.98
C MET A 247 -32.03 -10.22 -14.51
N ASP A 248 -32.96 -11.14 -14.21
CA ASP A 248 -33.30 -11.53 -12.84
C ASP A 248 -32.07 -12.05 -12.08
N LYS A 249 -31.22 -12.86 -12.75
CA LYS A 249 -29.97 -13.36 -12.16
C LYS A 249 -28.94 -12.25 -11.94
N ARG A 250 -28.80 -11.31 -12.88
CA ARG A 250 -27.90 -10.14 -12.74
C ARG A 250 -28.34 -9.21 -11.64
N GLN A 251 -29.64 -8.93 -11.53
CA GLN A 251 -30.18 -8.06 -10.49
C GLN A 251 -29.95 -8.64 -9.09
N GLU A 252 -30.09 -9.96 -8.94
CA GLU A 252 -29.76 -10.66 -7.70
C GLU A 252 -28.26 -10.58 -7.38
N VAL A 253 -27.39 -10.84 -8.36
CA VAL A 253 -25.92 -10.73 -8.17
C VAL A 253 -25.54 -9.30 -7.78
N ARG A 254 -26.06 -8.30 -8.48
CA ARG A 254 -25.84 -6.87 -8.19
C ARG A 254 -26.28 -6.52 -6.78
N ARG A 255 -27.47 -6.98 -6.34
CA ARG A 255 -27.97 -6.73 -4.99
C ARG A 255 -27.00 -7.28 -3.94
N VAL A 256 -26.62 -8.56 -4.07
CA VAL A 256 -25.71 -9.23 -3.14
C VAL A 256 -24.35 -8.54 -3.10
N THR A 257 -23.79 -8.18 -4.26
CA THR A 257 -22.49 -7.50 -4.33
C THR A 257 -22.52 -6.10 -3.71
N VAL A 258 -23.59 -5.33 -3.94
CA VAL A 258 -23.77 -4.01 -3.30
C VAL A 258 -23.98 -4.14 -1.79
N GLU A 259 -24.77 -5.12 -1.35
CA GLU A 259 -24.97 -5.42 0.08
C GLU A 259 -23.65 -5.78 0.77
N ASP A 260 -22.85 -6.68 0.18
CA ASP A 260 -21.53 -7.08 0.69
C ASP A 260 -20.53 -5.90 0.73
N CYS A 261 -20.53 -5.07 -0.32
CA CYS A 261 -19.69 -3.87 -0.37
C CYS A 261 -20.04 -2.89 0.76
N ILE A 262 -21.33 -2.62 0.96
CA ILE A 262 -21.82 -1.76 2.05
C ILE A 262 -21.44 -2.35 3.41
N GLU A 263 -21.58 -3.66 3.61
CA GLU A 263 -21.22 -4.32 4.86
C GLU A 263 -19.72 -4.20 5.16
N ARG A 264 -18.86 -4.45 4.16
CA ARG A 264 -17.41 -4.24 4.29
C ARG A 264 -17.05 -2.80 4.62
N SER A 265 -17.69 -1.82 3.96
CA SER A 265 -17.47 -0.41 4.26
C SER A 265 -17.92 -0.01 5.66
N LEU A 266 -19.05 -0.54 6.13
CA LEU A 266 -19.52 -0.32 7.49
C LEU A 266 -18.51 -0.85 8.51
N VAL A 267 -17.94 -2.03 8.29
CA VAL A 267 -16.89 -2.59 9.16
C VAL A 267 -15.65 -1.68 9.21
N ILE A 268 -15.19 -1.19 8.06
CA ILE A 268 -14.05 -0.26 7.98
C ILE A 268 -14.36 1.04 8.73
N LEU A 269 -15.56 1.60 8.54
CA LEU A 269 -15.99 2.81 9.22
C LEU A 269 -16.08 2.61 10.74
N THR A 270 -16.61 1.48 11.22
CA THR A 270 -16.63 1.14 12.65
C THR A 270 -15.21 0.98 13.20
N GLN A 271 -14.30 0.37 12.46
CA GLN A 271 -12.89 0.25 12.88
C GLN A 271 -12.19 1.61 12.93
N LYS A 272 -12.49 2.51 11.99
CA LYS A 272 -11.99 3.89 11.99
C LYS A 272 -12.58 4.71 13.14
N GLU A 273 -13.86 4.50 13.46
CA GLU A 273 -14.52 5.08 14.62
C GLU A 273 -13.81 4.64 15.92
N GLU A 274 -13.56 3.34 16.09
CA GLU A 274 -12.81 2.81 17.25
C GLU A 274 -11.38 3.35 17.33
N GLN A 275 -10.68 3.47 16.20
CA GLN A 275 -9.34 4.06 16.14
C GLN A 275 -9.35 5.54 16.52
N LEU A 276 -10.32 6.31 16.02
CA LEU A 276 -10.50 7.71 16.38
C LEU A 276 -10.84 7.85 17.86
N GLU A 277 -11.71 7.00 18.40
CA GLU A 277 -12.04 7.02 19.83
C GLU A 277 -10.82 6.68 20.69
N ALA A 278 -9.98 5.73 20.27
CA ALA A 278 -8.72 5.42 20.95
C ALA A 278 -7.66 6.54 20.85
N ILE A 279 -7.58 7.25 19.71
CA ILE A 279 -6.71 8.42 19.54
C ILE A 279 -7.21 9.56 20.43
N ILE A 280 -8.51 9.84 20.41
CA ILE A 280 -9.14 10.85 21.26
C ILE A 280 -8.90 10.52 22.74
N GLU A 281 -9.08 9.28 23.17
CA GLU A 281 -8.85 8.85 24.55
C GLU A 281 -7.38 9.00 24.95
N ARG A 282 -6.44 8.64 24.05
CA ARG A 282 -5.00 8.84 24.25
C ARG A 282 -4.63 10.31 24.35
N ASP A 283 -5.09 11.15 23.44
CA ASP A 283 -4.75 12.57 23.38
C ASP A 283 -5.37 13.35 24.55
N ILE A 284 -6.55 12.92 25.03
CA ILE A 284 -7.16 13.41 26.28
C ILE A 284 -6.31 13.01 27.49
N ASN A 285 -5.81 11.77 27.54
CA ASN A 285 -4.94 11.30 28.63
C ASN A 285 -3.58 12.00 28.62
N ASP A 286 -3.05 12.32 27.44
CA ASP A 286 -1.74 12.94 27.23
C ASP A 286 -1.77 14.48 27.30
N GLN A 287 -2.95 15.09 27.53
CA GLN A 287 -3.15 16.55 27.63
C GLN A 287 -2.74 17.36 26.39
N ASN A 288 -2.70 16.73 25.21
CA ASN A 288 -2.18 17.33 23.99
C ASN A 288 -3.33 17.87 23.11
N LEU A 289 -3.83 19.06 23.45
CA LEU A 289 -5.03 19.67 22.84
C LEU A 289 -4.76 20.50 21.58
N ASP A 290 -3.50 20.66 21.16
CA ASP A 290 -3.15 21.49 19.99
C ASP A 290 -3.35 20.77 18.64
N ALA A 291 -3.78 19.50 18.63
CA ALA A 291 -3.94 18.69 17.42
C ALA A 291 -5.36 18.70 16.80
N PHE A 292 -6.35 19.36 17.42
CA PHE A 292 -7.71 19.44 16.89
C PHE A 292 -7.93 20.75 16.13
N GLU A 293 -7.50 20.80 14.86
CA GLU A 293 -7.98 21.81 13.91
C GLU A 293 -9.32 21.37 13.29
N THR A 294 -10.30 22.26 13.41
CA THR A 294 -11.75 22.00 13.30
C THR A 294 -12.31 22.01 11.86
N ASP A 295 -11.44 21.90 10.85
CA ASP A 295 -11.82 22.26 9.48
C ASP A 295 -12.29 21.07 8.61
N GLU A 296 -11.83 19.84 8.88
CA GLU A 296 -12.25 18.66 8.10
C GLU A 296 -13.64 18.14 8.46
N LEU A 297 -14.02 18.20 9.74
CA LEU A 297 -15.32 17.69 10.21
C LEU A 297 -16.51 18.52 9.69
N THR A 298 -16.27 19.80 9.41
CA THR A 298 -17.31 20.75 8.99
C THR A 298 -17.73 20.56 7.52
N MET A 299 -16.87 19.96 6.69
CA MET A 299 -17.19 19.64 5.30
C MET A 299 -18.09 18.40 5.16
N LEU A 300 -17.93 17.40 6.03
CA LEU A 300 -18.73 16.16 6.01
C LEU A 300 -20.20 16.36 6.42
N ILE A 301 -20.48 17.37 7.25
CA ILE A 301 -21.82 17.59 7.83
C ILE A 301 -22.81 18.21 6.83
N LYS A 302 -22.34 18.84 5.74
CA LYS A 302 -23.21 19.60 4.82
C LYS A 302 -23.99 18.75 3.80
N ASN A 303 -23.70 17.46 3.65
CA ASN A 303 -24.18 16.69 2.49
C ASN A 303 -25.25 15.61 2.73
N ASN A 304 -25.87 15.49 3.90
CA ASN A 304 -26.82 14.39 4.14
C ASN A 304 -28.30 14.79 4.26
N ASN A 305 -29.08 14.09 3.44
CA ASN A 305 -30.52 14.24 3.19
C ASN A 305 -31.37 13.70 4.37
N ILE A 306 -32.65 14.05 4.35
CA ILE A 306 -33.59 14.23 5.48
C ILE A 306 -33.86 13.00 6.39
N GLN A 307 -33.35 11.81 6.10
CA GLN A 307 -33.59 10.59 6.91
C GLN A 307 -32.76 10.51 8.20
N TRP A 308 -31.74 11.37 8.35
CA TRP A 308 -30.76 11.30 9.44
C TRP A 308 -31.03 12.21 10.64
N ARG A 309 -32.19 12.90 10.69
CA ARG A 309 -32.45 13.91 11.74
C ARG A 309 -32.41 13.37 13.17
N SER A 310 -32.89 12.15 13.43
CA SER A 310 -32.87 11.57 14.78
C SER A 310 -31.46 11.19 15.25
N SER A 311 -30.63 10.66 14.34
CA SER A 311 -29.23 10.34 14.62
C SER A 311 -28.38 11.61 14.74
N LEU A 312 -28.69 12.65 13.95
CA LEU A 312 -28.06 13.96 14.02
C LEU A 312 -28.43 14.69 15.31
N ASP A 313 -29.68 14.66 15.75
CA ASP A 313 -30.11 15.27 17.01
C ASP A 313 -29.38 14.65 18.20
N HIS A 314 -29.17 13.33 18.19
CA HIS A 314 -28.40 12.63 19.22
C HIS A 314 -26.89 12.96 19.16
N LEU A 315 -26.32 13.16 17.97
CA LEU A 315 -24.94 13.62 17.79
C LEU A 315 -24.77 15.09 18.21
N VAL A 316 -25.74 15.95 17.91
CA VAL A 316 -25.77 17.36 18.33
C VAL A 316 -25.91 17.47 19.85
N GLU A 317 -26.74 16.63 20.48
CA GLU A 317 -26.86 16.56 21.94
C GLU A 317 -25.57 16.06 22.59
N LYS A 318 -24.92 15.04 22.01
CA LYS A 318 -23.60 14.57 22.46
C LYS A 318 -22.52 15.65 22.28
N ALA A 319 -22.47 16.34 21.15
CA ALA A 319 -21.55 17.44 20.89
C ALA A 319 -21.74 18.58 21.90
N ALA A 320 -22.98 18.99 22.17
CA ALA A 320 -23.27 20.02 23.18
C ALA A 320 -22.82 19.58 24.59
N ASN A 321 -22.95 18.30 24.93
CA ASN A 321 -22.47 17.76 26.20
C ASN A 321 -20.92 17.76 26.27
N PHE A 322 -20.25 17.43 25.17
CA PHE A 322 -18.79 17.56 25.06
C PHE A 322 -18.33 19.01 25.22
N ASP A 323 -18.98 19.97 24.56
CA ASP A 323 -18.68 21.39 24.70
C ASP A 323 -18.82 21.88 26.15
N VAL A 324 -19.87 21.45 26.85
CA VAL A 324 -20.07 21.78 28.27
C VAL A 324 -18.96 21.16 29.15
N ARG A 325 -18.50 19.94 28.84
CA ARG A 325 -17.38 19.30 29.55
C ARG A 325 -16.05 20.01 29.27
N ILE A 326 -15.77 20.35 28.02
CA ILE A 326 -14.59 21.11 27.60
C ILE A 326 -14.57 22.48 28.29
N ALA A 327 -15.70 23.19 28.34
CA ALA A 327 -15.81 24.47 29.02
C ALA A 327 -15.53 24.37 30.54
N ARG A 328 -16.03 23.31 31.20
CA ARG A 328 -15.73 23.05 32.63
C ARG A 328 -14.24 22.77 32.83
N LEU A 329 -13.62 21.98 31.96
CA LEU A 329 -12.20 21.64 32.01
C LEU A 329 -11.30 22.85 31.78
N LYS A 330 -11.60 23.68 30.77
CA LYS A 330 -10.92 24.97 30.54
C LYS A 330 -11.00 25.85 31.80
N LYS A 331 -12.16 25.90 32.47
CA LYS A 331 -12.33 26.67 33.71
C LYS A 331 -11.52 26.11 34.88
N THR A 332 -11.38 24.80 35.02
CA THR A 332 -10.51 24.18 36.04
C THR A 332 -9.03 24.36 35.73
N PHE A 333 -8.63 24.26 34.46
CA PHE A 333 -7.25 24.44 34.04
C PHE A 333 -6.76 25.89 34.28
N VAL A 334 -7.56 26.89 33.91
CA VAL A 334 -7.26 28.30 34.19
C VAL A 334 -7.15 28.57 35.70
N LYS A 335 -7.97 27.91 36.53
CA LYS A 335 -7.86 28.00 37.99
C LYS A 335 -6.57 27.37 38.51
N SER A 336 -6.15 26.23 37.96
CA SER A 336 -4.89 25.55 38.32
C SER A 336 -3.68 26.42 37.97
N LYS A 337 -3.60 26.91 36.73
CA LYS A 337 -2.51 27.78 36.24
C LYS A 337 -2.39 29.08 37.03
N ARG A 338 -3.52 29.71 37.41
CA ARG A 338 -3.52 30.88 38.30
C ARG A 338 -3.04 30.56 39.72
N ARG A 339 -3.33 29.36 40.23
CA ARG A 339 -2.83 28.91 41.54
C ARG A 339 -1.32 28.68 41.50
N GLU A 340 -0.83 28.06 40.44
CA GLU A 340 0.59 27.81 40.20
C GLU A 340 1.41 29.10 40.09
N GLN A 341 0.93 30.08 39.29
CA GLN A 341 1.56 31.41 39.20
C GLN A 341 1.62 32.12 40.56
N ARG A 342 0.54 32.07 41.35
CA ARG A 342 0.52 32.68 42.70
C ARG A 342 1.50 32.02 43.66
N VAL A 343 1.69 30.70 43.57
CA VAL A 343 2.66 29.97 44.40
C VAL A 343 4.08 30.34 43.98
N SER A 344 4.37 30.41 42.68
CA SER A 344 5.67 30.83 42.16
C SER A 344 6.06 32.25 42.62
N THR A 345 5.15 33.22 42.53
CA THR A 345 5.41 34.58 43.02
C THR A 345 5.66 34.63 44.53
N LYS A 346 4.91 33.85 45.32
CA LYS A 346 5.11 33.77 46.77
C LYS A 346 6.41 33.08 47.15
N LEU A 347 6.82 32.06 46.41
CA LEU A 347 8.08 31.36 46.61
C LEU A 347 9.27 32.27 46.31
N ALA A 348 9.20 33.06 45.23
CA ALA A 348 10.24 34.05 44.91
C ALA A 348 10.36 35.15 45.99
N ALA A 349 9.23 35.61 46.54
CA ALA A 349 9.24 36.56 47.66
C ALA A 349 9.80 35.94 48.95
N PHE A 350 9.50 34.66 49.20
CA PHE A 350 10.01 33.92 50.35
C PHE A 350 11.52 33.66 50.24
N ALA A 351 12.03 33.30 49.06
CA ALA A 351 13.46 33.13 48.81
C ALA A 351 14.24 34.43 49.09
N LYS A 352 13.77 35.57 48.56
CA LYS A 352 14.38 36.89 48.85
C LYS A 352 14.36 37.24 50.34
N TRP A 353 13.31 36.86 51.06
CA TRP A 353 13.24 37.06 52.50
C TRP A 353 14.26 36.18 53.23
N ILE A 354 14.43 34.91 52.84
CA ILE A 354 15.48 34.03 53.39
C ILE A 354 16.86 34.64 53.16
N ASP A 355 17.15 35.13 51.95
CA ASP A 355 18.45 35.74 51.62
C ASP A 355 18.77 36.92 52.57
N LEU A 356 17.80 37.81 52.79
CA LEU A 356 17.94 38.95 53.72
C LEU A 356 18.12 38.52 55.18
N MET A 357 17.41 37.47 55.59
CA MET A 357 17.53 36.95 56.95
C MET A 357 18.85 36.22 57.18
N GLU A 358 19.38 35.52 56.17
CA GLU A 358 20.72 34.91 56.21
C GLU A 358 21.80 35.99 56.33
N GLU A 359 21.67 37.10 55.60
CA GLU A 359 22.56 38.26 55.75
C GLU A 359 22.48 38.88 57.15
N ASP A 360 21.27 39.08 57.69
CA ASP A 360 21.07 39.63 59.03
C ASP A 360 21.60 38.70 60.13
N LEU A 361 21.45 37.38 59.95
CA LEU A 361 22.02 36.37 60.83
C LEU A 361 23.55 36.44 60.81
N ASN A 362 24.17 36.49 59.62
CA ASN A 362 25.61 36.60 59.48
C ASN A 362 26.15 37.91 60.10
N ARG A 363 25.44 39.04 59.92
CA ARG A 363 25.75 40.33 60.55
C ARG A 363 25.63 40.28 62.08
N ALA A 364 24.63 39.56 62.61
CA ALA A 364 24.45 39.39 64.05
C ALA A 364 25.51 38.47 64.64
N GLU A 365 25.92 37.41 63.92
CA GLU A 365 26.96 36.49 64.35
C GLU A 365 28.35 37.14 64.38
N SER A 366 28.62 38.14 63.52
CA SER A 366 29.89 38.88 63.46
C SER A 366 30.03 40.01 64.49
N LEU A 367 29.09 40.18 65.42
CA LEU A 367 29.19 41.17 66.50
C LEU A 367 30.06 40.64 67.65
N ASP A 368 30.97 41.48 68.14
CA ASP A 368 31.87 41.17 69.26
C ASP A 368 31.20 41.31 70.64
N ASP A 369 30.16 42.13 70.77
CA ASP A 369 29.37 42.26 72.00
C ASP A 369 28.41 41.08 72.17
N ALA A 370 28.72 40.21 73.14
CA ALA A 370 27.94 39.01 73.43
C ALA A 370 26.47 39.30 73.80
N VAL A 371 26.18 40.43 74.45
CA VAL A 371 24.82 40.80 74.88
C VAL A 371 24.02 41.32 73.69
N GLU A 372 24.62 42.18 72.87
CA GLU A 372 23.97 42.70 71.66
C GLU A 372 23.75 41.59 70.62
N LYS A 373 24.74 40.70 70.44
CA LYS A 373 24.66 39.51 69.59
C LYS A 373 23.52 38.59 70.00
N ALA A 374 23.44 38.23 71.28
CA ALA A 374 22.34 37.39 71.79
C ALA A 374 20.96 38.06 71.61
N GLY A 375 20.89 39.39 71.82
CA GLY A 375 19.65 40.16 71.62
C GLY A 375 19.19 40.21 70.16
N ARG A 376 20.12 40.37 69.20
CA ARG A 376 19.80 40.36 67.76
C ARG A 376 19.44 38.96 67.26
N LEU A 377 20.15 37.92 67.68
CA LEU A 377 19.83 36.53 67.33
C LEU A 377 18.45 36.12 67.85
N ARG A 378 18.06 36.53 69.06
CA ARG A 378 16.71 36.30 69.60
C ARG A 378 15.62 36.98 68.78
N LYS A 379 15.86 38.21 68.32
CA LYS A 379 14.92 38.93 67.44
C LYS A 379 14.77 38.22 66.09
N ILE A 380 15.88 37.80 65.50
CA ILE A 380 15.89 37.02 64.25
C ILE A 380 15.12 35.70 64.42
N HIS A 381 15.36 34.97 65.51
CA HIS A 381 14.67 33.73 65.82
C HIS A 381 13.15 33.92 65.91
N ASN A 382 12.68 34.95 66.62
CA ASN A 382 11.26 35.27 66.74
C ASN A 382 10.62 35.65 65.40
N ILE A 383 11.33 36.38 64.54
CA ILE A 383 10.87 36.74 63.19
C ILE A 383 10.74 35.49 62.31
N CYS A 384 11.64 34.52 62.46
CA CYS A 384 11.57 33.24 61.74
C CYS A 384 10.36 32.42 62.19
N LEU A 385 10.13 32.31 63.50
CA LEU A 385 8.97 31.60 64.04
C LEU A 385 7.63 32.16 63.52
N SER A 386 7.53 33.47 63.27
CA SER A 386 6.31 34.05 62.67
C SER A 386 6.04 33.58 61.22
N HIS A 387 7.06 33.10 60.51
CA HIS A 387 6.96 32.58 59.14
C HIS A 387 6.70 31.07 59.06
N GLN A 388 6.74 30.34 60.19
CA GLN A 388 6.50 28.89 60.26
C GLN A 388 5.19 28.46 59.59
N LYS A 389 4.09 29.20 59.82
CA LYS A 389 2.77 28.91 59.23
C LYS A 389 2.75 29.02 57.70
N LEU A 390 3.64 29.82 57.12
CA LEU A 390 3.76 29.95 55.66
C LEU A 390 4.56 28.77 55.09
N VAL A 391 5.61 28.35 55.78
CA VAL A 391 6.42 27.16 55.46
C VAL A 391 5.57 25.89 55.47
N ASP A 392 4.76 25.68 56.52
CA ASP A 392 3.87 24.52 56.63
C ASP A 392 2.85 24.45 55.47
N LYS A 393 2.37 25.61 55.01
CA LYS A 393 1.45 25.72 53.86
C LYS A 393 2.12 25.44 52.51
N LEU A 394 3.41 25.77 52.37
CA LEU A 394 4.18 25.47 51.16
C LEU A 394 4.49 23.97 51.09
N LEU A 395 4.90 23.36 52.20
CA LEU A 395 5.19 21.92 52.29
C LEU A 395 3.95 21.03 52.08
N SER A 396 2.77 21.48 52.52
CA SER A 396 1.51 20.72 52.37
C SER A 396 0.85 20.88 50.99
N SER A 397 1.38 21.73 50.11
CA SER A 397 0.79 21.97 48.80
C SER A 397 1.26 20.93 47.77
N LYS A 398 0.31 20.18 47.18
CA LYS A 398 0.57 19.27 46.07
C LYS A 398 0.92 20.08 44.82
N LEU A 399 2.21 20.25 44.54
CA LEU A 399 2.74 21.02 43.41
C LEU A 399 3.46 20.10 42.42
N ASN A 400 3.70 20.62 41.21
CA ASN A 400 4.48 19.93 40.19
C ASN A 400 5.92 19.62 40.67
N PRO A 401 6.56 18.55 40.18
CA PRO A 401 7.83 18.05 40.73
C PRO A 401 8.97 19.09 40.79
N LEU A 402 9.10 19.92 39.75
CA LEU A 402 10.11 20.98 39.68
C LEU A 402 9.91 22.06 40.76
N GLN A 403 8.67 22.50 40.97
CA GLN A 403 8.34 23.49 42.01
C GLN A 403 8.38 22.88 43.41
N SER A 404 8.05 21.59 43.54
CA SER A 404 8.18 20.86 44.80
C SER A 404 9.63 20.78 45.28
N ASN A 405 10.58 20.60 44.36
CA ASN A 405 12.01 20.57 44.69
C ASN A 405 12.50 21.96 45.14
N GLU A 406 12.10 23.02 44.45
CA GLU A 406 12.44 24.39 44.83
C GLU A 406 11.84 24.80 46.18
N VAL A 407 10.58 24.45 46.44
CA VAL A 407 9.94 24.66 47.75
C VAL A 407 10.71 23.94 48.85
N LYS A 408 11.09 22.67 48.62
CA LYS A 408 11.84 21.88 49.59
C LYS A 408 13.21 22.51 49.89
N PHE A 409 13.93 22.92 48.85
CA PHE A 409 15.22 23.60 48.99
C PHE A 409 15.12 24.89 49.82
N GLN A 410 14.15 25.75 49.56
CA GLN A 410 13.95 26.98 50.35
C GLN A 410 13.47 26.69 51.78
N CYS A 411 12.66 25.66 52.00
CA CYS A 411 12.26 25.23 53.34
C CYS A 411 13.45 24.68 54.15
N ASP A 412 14.34 23.92 53.52
CA ASP A 412 15.56 23.39 54.16
C ASP A 412 16.50 24.53 54.58
N ARG A 413 16.63 25.59 53.74
CA ARG A 413 17.34 26.82 54.11
C ARG A 413 16.70 27.52 55.32
N TYR A 414 15.37 27.63 55.34
CA TYR A 414 14.64 28.20 56.48
C TYR A 414 14.88 27.41 57.77
N PHE A 415 14.82 26.07 57.74
CA PHE A 415 15.07 25.25 58.93
C PHE A 415 16.53 25.37 59.40
N THR A 416 17.47 25.48 58.47
CA THR A 416 18.89 25.73 58.79
C THR A 416 19.07 27.09 59.50
N LEU A 417 18.40 28.12 59.02
CA LEU A 417 18.42 29.45 59.62
C LEU A 417 17.75 29.48 61.01
N LEU A 418 16.63 28.77 61.17
CA LEU A 418 15.94 28.62 62.45
C LEU A 418 16.83 27.88 63.48
N HIS A 419 17.53 26.84 63.06
CA HIS A 419 18.44 26.08 63.93
C HIS A 419 19.67 26.90 64.33
N ARG A 420 20.27 27.64 63.40
CA ARG A 420 21.42 28.52 63.70
C ARG A 420 21.05 29.61 64.70
N SER A 421 19.88 30.24 64.54
CA SER A 421 19.39 31.27 65.48
C SER A 421 18.99 30.72 66.87
N ALA A 422 18.73 29.41 67.00
CA ALA A 422 18.37 28.74 68.27
C ALA A 422 19.59 28.24 69.07
N SER A 423 20.76 28.12 68.44
CA SER A 423 21.97 27.46 68.97
C SER A 423 22.69 28.20 70.12
N HIS A 424 22.13 29.29 70.64
CA HIS A 424 22.68 30.02 71.77
C HIS A 424 21.72 29.89 72.96
N ASP A 425 22.13 29.16 73.99
CA ASP A 425 21.33 28.90 75.20
C ASP A 425 20.82 30.23 75.80
N PHE A 426 19.51 30.46 75.68
CA PHE A 426 18.86 31.63 76.25
C PHE A 426 18.42 31.29 77.68
N PRO A 427 18.84 32.03 78.72
CA PRO A 427 18.28 31.85 80.05
C PRO A 427 16.79 32.22 80.03
N GLU A 428 15.96 31.25 80.41
CA GLU A 428 14.53 31.41 80.64
C GLU A 428 14.28 32.52 81.66
N GLY A 429 13.47 33.51 81.27
CA GLY A 429 12.91 34.47 82.21
C GLY A 429 12.91 35.92 81.72
N GLN A 430 12.07 36.24 80.74
CA GLN A 430 11.18 37.40 80.89
C GLN A 430 10.04 37.35 79.88
N VAL A 431 8.85 37.13 80.43
CA VAL A 431 7.55 37.34 79.78
C VAL A 431 7.42 38.82 79.42
N VAL A 432 7.21 39.12 78.13
CA VAL A 432 6.46 40.31 77.72
C VAL A 432 5.44 39.92 76.66
N SER A 433 4.21 39.83 77.16
CA SER A 433 2.91 40.11 76.54
C SER A 433 2.80 40.30 75.03
N THR A 434 1.88 39.52 74.45
CA THR A 434 0.77 39.96 73.58
C THR A 434 0.72 41.47 73.30
N ASN A 435 0.84 41.85 72.02
CA ASN A 435 -0.10 42.68 71.25
C ASN A 435 0.56 43.17 69.94
N LEU A 436 0.16 42.60 68.81
CA LEU A 436 0.42 43.16 67.47
C LEU A 436 -0.79 42.87 66.57
N LEU A 437 -1.65 43.88 66.39
CA LEU A 437 -1.81 44.61 65.12
C LEU A 437 -3.20 45.26 65.05
N ASP A 438 -3.26 46.53 65.47
CA ASP A 438 -4.13 47.55 64.88
C ASP A 438 -3.23 48.61 64.22
N ILE A 439 -3.21 48.61 62.87
CA ILE A 439 -3.31 49.77 61.93
C ILE A 439 -2.13 50.81 61.95
N PRO A 440 -1.76 51.55 60.85
CA PRO A 440 -2.39 51.72 59.53
C PRO A 440 -1.46 51.51 58.31
N SER A 441 -2.08 51.26 57.16
CA SER A 441 -1.49 51.61 55.85
C SER A 441 -2.33 52.74 55.24
N SER A 442 -1.81 53.96 55.25
CA SER A 442 -2.30 55.04 54.39
C SER A 442 -1.15 55.86 53.87
N LEU A 443 -1.14 56.05 52.54
CA LEU A 443 -0.82 57.24 51.74
C LEU A 443 -0.27 56.73 50.37
N MET A 444 -1.05 56.73 49.28
CA MET A 444 -1.32 57.88 48.37
C MET A 444 0.00 58.45 47.83
N LEU A 445 0.37 58.51 46.54
CA LEU A 445 -0.24 58.83 45.23
C LEU A 445 0.73 58.30 44.14
N SER A 446 0.45 58.03 42.86
CA SER A 446 -0.19 58.79 41.75
C SER A 446 -0.44 57.78 40.60
N GLN A 447 -1.58 57.68 39.90
CA GLN A 447 -2.22 58.53 38.90
C GLN A 447 -1.41 58.88 37.61
N ILE A 448 -1.89 58.32 36.48
CA ILE A 448 -1.86 58.78 35.06
C ILE A 448 -0.51 58.55 34.34
N SER A 449 -0.39 57.91 33.16
CA SER A 449 -0.93 58.25 31.83
C SER A 449 -0.65 57.11 30.81
N LEU A 450 -1.66 56.65 30.04
CA LEU A 450 -1.83 56.76 28.57
C LEU A 450 -0.57 56.82 27.69
N GLY A 451 -0.54 56.01 26.62
CA GLY A 451 0.10 56.40 25.35
C GLY A 451 0.78 55.28 24.56
N SER A 452 0.11 54.84 23.49
CA SER A 452 0.64 54.06 22.37
C SER A 452 1.55 54.91 21.47
N LEU A 453 2.57 54.33 20.83
CA LEU A 453 2.87 54.34 19.37
C LEU A 453 4.36 54.13 19.03
N SER A 454 4.54 53.44 17.92
CA SER A 454 5.73 53.12 17.12
C SER A 454 6.78 54.22 16.93
N THR A 455 8.02 53.79 16.63
CA THR A 455 8.89 54.28 15.52
C THR A 455 9.97 53.21 15.24
N SER A 456 10.00 52.62 14.03
CA SER A 456 11.04 52.76 12.97
C SER A 456 12.48 52.53 13.44
N GLY A 457 13.31 51.68 12.85
CA GLY A 457 13.48 51.34 11.43
C GLY A 457 14.88 51.80 11.01
N THR A 458 15.73 50.88 10.54
CA THR A 458 16.82 51.11 9.59
C THR A 458 17.34 49.76 9.10
N ASP A 459 17.43 49.67 7.77
CA ASP A 459 17.84 48.56 6.93
C ASP A 459 19.36 48.33 6.87
N GLU A 460 19.69 47.27 6.12
CA GLU A 460 20.95 46.92 5.43
C GLU A 460 21.94 46.02 6.20
N ASP A 461 22.04 44.75 5.78
CA ASP A 461 23.00 44.40 4.74
C ASP A 461 22.78 42.98 4.18
N GLU A 462 22.88 42.89 2.86
CA GLU A 462 22.93 41.67 2.05
C GLU A 462 24.20 40.85 2.36
N ASN A 463 24.11 39.52 2.27
CA ASN A 463 25.30 38.74 1.90
C ASN A 463 24.91 37.51 1.08
N HIS A 464 25.15 37.64 -0.22
CA HIS A 464 25.37 36.53 -1.13
C HIS A 464 26.58 35.71 -0.69
N CYS A 465 26.45 34.39 -0.67
CA CYS A 465 27.56 33.48 -0.92
C CYS A 465 27.09 32.43 -1.92
N ILE A 466 27.46 32.73 -3.17
CA ILE A 466 27.49 31.81 -4.30
C ILE A 466 28.60 30.80 -4.00
N GLU A 467 28.26 29.52 -3.83
CA GLU A 467 29.23 28.44 -4.04
C GLU A 467 28.95 27.79 -5.39
N ILE A 468 29.85 28.12 -6.33
CA ILE A 468 30.05 27.42 -7.59
C ILE A 468 30.66 26.06 -7.25
N MET A 469 29.86 25.01 -7.41
CA MET A 469 30.39 23.69 -7.71
C MET A 469 29.86 23.28 -9.08
N SER A 470 30.79 23.30 -10.04
CA SER A 470 30.62 22.87 -11.41
C SER A 470 30.34 21.36 -11.46
N TYR A 471 29.15 21.01 -11.95
CA TYR A 471 28.91 19.75 -12.64
C TYR A 471 28.17 20.11 -13.93
N GLU A 472 28.85 19.93 -15.06
CA GLU A 472 28.28 20.11 -16.39
C GLU A 472 27.13 19.12 -16.59
N GLY A 473 25.91 19.61 -16.82
CA GLY A 473 24.77 18.75 -17.12
C GLY A 473 23.41 19.44 -17.13
N THR A 474 23.05 20.02 -18.28
CA THR A 474 21.68 20.41 -18.73
C THR A 474 21.02 21.68 -18.18
N SER A 475 21.43 22.78 -18.78
CA SER A 475 20.79 24.10 -18.86
C SER A 475 19.52 24.09 -19.74
N SER A 476 18.32 23.86 -19.17
CA SER A 476 17.06 24.21 -19.87
C SER A 476 15.98 24.84 -19.00
N ALA A 477 15.91 24.51 -17.71
CA ALA A 477 14.84 24.93 -16.80
C ALA A 477 14.78 26.46 -16.56
N SER A 478 15.91 27.09 -16.22
CA SER A 478 15.98 28.53 -16.00
C SER A 478 15.73 29.35 -17.29
N ALA A 479 15.97 28.74 -18.45
CA ALA A 479 15.82 29.39 -19.74
C ALA A 479 14.36 29.48 -20.22
N LEU A 480 13.44 28.65 -19.69
CA LEU A 480 12.03 28.67 -20.09
C LEU A 480 11.24 29.72 -19.29
N GLU A 481 11.35 29.72 -17.96
CA GLU A 481 10.71 30.73 -17.11
C GLU A 481 11.18 32.15 -17.47
N GLN A 482 12.47 32.33 -17.74
CA GLN A 482 13.03 33.62 -18.15
C GLN A 482 12.50 34.08 -19.52
N ARG A 483 12.32 33.15 -20.47
CA ARG A 483 11.68 33.43 -21.78
C ARG A 483 10.20 33.77 -21.63
N VAL A 484 9.47 33.07 -20.77
CA VAL A 484 8.05 33.34 -20.48
C VAL A 484 7.89 34.71 -19.82
N LEU A 485 8.80 35.11 -18.93
CA LEU A 485 8.81 36.43 -18.30
C LEU A 485 9.13 37.57 -19.29
N GLN A 486 10.00 37.33 -20.27
CA GLN A 486 10.41 38.33 -21.28
C GLN A 486 9.47 38.43 -22.48
N ALA A 487 8.68 37.39 -22.77
CA ALA A 487 7.77 37.39 -23.90
C ALA A 487 6.67 38.45 -23.73
N THR A 488 6.54 39.31 -24.76
CA THR A 488 5.55 40.40 -24.84
C THR A 488 4.76 40.40 -26.15
N GLU A 489 5.31 39.81 -27.22
CA GLU A 489 4.64 39.70 -28.51
C GLU A 489 3.74 38.46 -28.58
N THR A 490 2.55 38.60 -29.17
CA THR A 490 1.57 37.51 -29.31
C THR A 490 2.08 36.32 -30.13
N SER A 491 2.92 36.55 -31.14
CA SER A 491 3.56 35.50 -31.95
C SER A 491 4.56 34.67 -31.15
N GLU A 492 5.34 35.32 -30.28
CA GLU A 492 6.30 34.66 -29.39
C GLU A 492 5.58 33.83 -28.32
N ILE A 493 4.50 34.36 -27.76
CA ILE A 493 3.66 33.64 -26.79
C ILE A 493 3.04 32.38 -27.42
N ARG A 494 2.53 32.44 -28.66
CA ARG A 494 1.99 31.25 -29.34
C ARG A 494 3.06 30.18 -29.61
N LEU A 495 4.28 30.59 -29.92
CA LEU A 495 5.40 29.66 -30.06
C LEU A 495 5.71 28.98 -28.71
N LEU A 496 5.68 29.73 -27.61
CA LEU A 496 5.87 29.18 -26.27
C LEU A 496 4.75 28.20 -25.89
N LEU A 497 3.50 28.48 -26.24
CA LEU A 497 2.38 27.54 -26.00
C LEU A 497 2.56 26.22 -26.75
N SER A 498 2.99 26.28 -28.02
CA SER A 498 3.30 25.09 -28.81
C SER A 498 4.47 24.29 -28.22
N ASN A 499 5.50 24.98 -27.71
CA ASN A 499 6.62 24.33 -27.03
C ASN A 499 6.17 23.66 -25.72
N ILE A 500 5.32 24.32 -24.92
CA ILE A 500 4.77 23.74 -23.69
C ILE A 500 3.93 22.49 -24.01
N ASP A 501 3.07 22.55 -25.03
CA ASP A 501 2.25 21.40 -25.45
C ASP A 501 3.10 20.22 -25.93
N SER A 502 4.16 20.47 -26.70
CA SER A 502 5.08 19.40 -27.14
C SER A 502 5.88 18.78 -25.99
N GLU A 503 6.38 19.59 -25.05
CA GLU A 503 7.05 19.08 -23.84
C GLU A 503 6.07 18.30 -22.94
N LEU A 504 4.83 18.76 -22.83
CA LEU A 504 3.79 18.06 -22.09
C LEU A 504 3.48 16.68 -22.70
N ASN A 505 3.40 16.60 -24.03
CA ASN A 505 3.25 15.32 -24.72
C ASN A 505 4.46 14.39 -24.48
N ILE A 506 5.68 14.94 -24.44
CA ILE A 506 6.89 14.18 -24.10
C ILE A 506 6.82 13.66 -22.65
N LEU A 507 6.33 14.47 -21.70
CA LEU A 507 6.13 14.06 -20.31
C LEU A 507 5.13 12.91 -20.20
N ALA A 508 3.95 13.04 -20.82
CA ALA A 508 2.91 12.01 -20.80
C ALA A 508 3.38 10.69 -21.45
N ASN A 509 4.09 10.78 -22.58
CA ASN A 509 4.68 9.62 -23.27
C ASN A 509 5.79 8.96 -22.43
N SER A 510 6.60 9.76 -21.73
CA SER A 510 7.67 9.23 -20.88
C SER A 510 7.11 8.53 -19.63
N LEU A 511 6.08 9.09 -19.02
CA LEU A 511 5.39 8.50 -17.87
C LEU A 511 4.69 7.20 -18.25
N SER A 512 3.92 7.21 -19.33
CA SER A 512 3.25 6.00 -19.84
C SER A 512 4.24 4.94 -20.29
N GLY A 513 5.36 5.32 -20.89
CA GLY A 513 6.45 4.41 -21.25
C GLY A 513 7.07 3.73 -20.02
N LEU A 514 7.38 4.49 -18.96
CA LEU A 514 7.87 3.93 -17.70
C LEU A 514 6.83 3.00 -17.06
N ASN A 515 5.56 3.40 -17.01
CA ASN A 515 4.50 2.58 -16.45
C ASN A 515 4.31 1.26 -17.22
N ALA A 516 4.37 1.32 -18.55
CA ALA A 516 4.29 0.14 -19.41
C ALA A 516 5.49 -0.81 -19.23
N ASP A 517 6.69 -0.27 -18.96
CA ASP A 517 7.86 -1.10 -18.69
C ASP A 517 7.69 -1.90 -17.37
N TYR A 518 7.22 -1.26 -16.30
CA TYR A 518 6.96 -1.93 -15.02
C TYR A 518 5.76 -2.88 -15.07
N ALA A 519 4.76 -2.61 -15.91
CA ALA A 519 3.66 -3.54 -16.15
C ALA A 519 4.12 -4.86 -16.83
N ARG A 520 5.24 -4.86 -17.55
CA ARG A 520 5.81 -6.07 -18.18
C ARG A 520 6.67 -6.88 -17.22
N SER A 521 7.48 -6.19 -16.40
CA SER A 521 8.40 -6.84 -15.48
C SER A 521 8.89 -5.89 -14.39
N LEU A 522 9.11 -6.43 -13.20
CA LEU A 522 9.89 -5.77 -12.15
C LEU A 522 11.31 -5.47 -12.66
N LYS A 523 11.96 -4.46 -12.10
CA LYS A 523 13.34 -4.10 -12.46
C LYS A 523 14.32 -4.32 -11.30
N PRO A 524 15.60 -4.63 -11.56
CA PRO A 524 16.63 -4.66 -10.54
C PRO A 524 16.78 -3.31 -9.84
N LEU A 525 17.21 -3.32 -8.58
CA LEU A 525 17.37 -2.11 -7.74
C LEU A 525 18.07 -0.94 -8.46
N ASN A 526 19.20 -1.20 -9.11
CA ASN A 526 19.98 -0.16 -9.81
C ASN A 526 19.17 0.50 -10.94
N SER A 527 18.40 -0.30 -11.68
CA SER A 527 17.54 0.20 -12.76
C SER A 527 16.33 0.95 -12.21
N ALA A 528 15.74 0.46 -11.11
CA ALA A 528 14.64 1.14 -10.43
C ALA A 528 15.05 2.50 -9.85
N GLN A 529 16.24 2.59 -9.26
CA GLN A 529 16.81 3.85 -8.78
C GLN A 529 17.05 4.85 -9.93
N ALA A 530 17.56 4.39 -11.07
CA ALA A 530 17.75 5.24 -12.24
C ALA A 530 16.41 5.76 -12.80
N ASP A 531 15.39 4.91 -12.84
CA ASP A 531 14.04 5.30 -13.25
C ASP A 531 13.38 6.25 -12.26
N LEU A 532 13.65 6.09 -10.96
CA LEU A 532 13.17 6.99 -9.91
C LEU A 532 13.76 8.39 -10.05
N GLU A 533 15.06 8.52 -10.32
CA GLU A 533 15.68 9.81 -10.62
C GLU A 533 15.11 10.42 -11.90
N LYS A 534 14.92 9.60 -12.95
CA LYS A 534 14.27 10.05 -14.18
C LYS A 534 12.83 10.55 -13.91
N LEU A 535 12.08 9.86 -13.05
CA LEU A 535 10.72 10.26 -12.68
C LEU A 535 10.70 11.56 -11.86
N ARG A 536 11.67 11.76 -10.96
CA ARG A 536 11.89 13.03 -10.25
C ARG A 536 12.18 14.17 -11.22
N ASP A 537 13.04 13.95 -12.21
CA ASP A 537 13.36 14.94 -13.24
C ASP A 537 12.14 15.30 -14.09
N LEU A 538 11.33 14.30 -14.48
CA LEU A 538 10.09 14.51 -15.22
C LEU A 538 9.06 15.28 -14.40
N ASN A 539 8.87 14.95 -13.11
CA ASN A 539 7.96 15.68 -12.24
C ASN A 539 8.44 17.12 -11.98
N LYS A 540 9.75 17.33 -11.86
CA LYS A 540 10.34 18.68 -11.77
C LYS A 540 10.05 19.51 -13.02
N LYS A 541 10.16 18.91 -14.21
CA LYS A 541 9.77 19.55 -15.48
C LYS A 541 8.27 19.86 -15.54
N ARG A 542 7.40 18.97 -15.06
CA ARG A 542 5.96 19.23 -14.94
C ARG A 542 5.68 20.50 -14.12
N CYS A 543 6.27 20.62 -12.94
CA CYS A 543 6.11 21.81 -12.09
C CYS A 543 6.61 23.09 -12.77
N GLN A 544 7.67 23.01 -13.59
CA GLN A 544 8.18 24.16 -14.35
C GLN A 544 7.22 24.59 -15.46
N LEU A 545 6.63 23.63 -16.18
CA LEU A 545 5.62 23.92 -17.21
C LEU A 545 4.36 24.52 -16.57
N ASP A 546 4.00 24.06 -15.38
CA ASP A 546 2.85 24.58 -14.62
C ASP A 546 3.06 26.04 -14.21
N GLY A 547 4.23 26.36 -13.62
CA GLY A 547 4.62 27.73 -13.32
C GLY A 547 4.72 28.64 -14.56
N ALA A 548 5.11 28.08 -15.71
CA ALA A 548 5.09 28.79 -16.99
C ALA A 548 3.66 29.09 -17.47
N CYS A 549 2.73 28.12 -17.38
CA CYS A 549 1.31 28.32 -17.68
C CYS A 549 0.69 29.38 -16.78
N ASP A 550 0.98 29.38 -15.47
CA ASP A 550 0.53 30.39 -14.51
C ASP A 550 1.08 31.79 -14.79
N SER A 551 2.28 31.87 -15.37
CA SER A 551 2.88 33.13 -15.77
C SER A 551 2.30 33.66 -17.08
N LEU A 552 2.00 32.77 -18.03
CA LEU A 552 1.35 33.11 -19.30
C LEU A 552 -0.13 33.48 -19.11
N SER A 553 -0.85 32.82 -18.20
CA SER A 553 -2.27 33.07 -17.92
C SER A 553 -2.54 34.53 -17.51
N ARG A 554 -1.57 35.17 -16.86
CA ARG A 554 -1.60 36.59 -16.49
C ARG A 554 -1.31 37.55 -17.65
N LYS A 555 -0.77 37.06 -18.77
CA LYS A 555 -0.33 37.85 -19.94
C LYS A 555 -1.23 37.72 -21.16
N VAL A 556 -2.00 36.63 -21.29
CA VAL A 556 -2.86 36.37 -22.44
C VAL A 556 -4.35 36.57 -22.13
N SER A 557 -5.15 36.83 -23.17
CA SER A 557 -6.61 36.93 -23.08
C SER A 557 -7.27 36.30 -24.32
N GLY A 558 -8.57 36.01 -24.25
CA GLY A 558 -9.31 35.42 -25.36
C GLY A 558 -8.92 33.95 -25.63
N ASP A 559 -8.75 33.59 -26.90
CA ASP A 559 -8.51 32.21 -27.32
C ASP A 559 -7.19 31.64 -26.79
N ASP A 560 -6.13 32.45 -26.76
CA ASP A 560 -4.82 32.03 -26.24
C ASP A 560 -4.88 31.73 -24.72
N PHE A 561 -5.77 32.40 -23.97
CA PHE A 561 -6.03 32.10 -22.56
C PHE A 561 -6.77 30.77 -22.37
N ALA A 562 -7.70 30.42 -23.27
CA ALA A 562 -8.36 29.13 -23.25
C ALA A 562 -7.36 27.99 -23.50
N VAL A 563 -6.38 28.19 -24.39
CA VAL A 563 -5.29 27.25 -24.64
C VAL A 563 -4.41 27.07 -23.39
N VAL A 564 -3.97 28.17 -22.75
CA VAL A 564 -3.21 28.10 -21.49
C VAL A 564 -3.96 27.33 -20.41
N ARG A 565 -5.26 27.59 -20.25
CA ARG A 565 -6.10 26.89 -19.27
C ARG A 565 -6.21 25.39 -19.58
N SER A 566 -6.31 25.02 -20.85
CA SER A 566 -6.33 23.62 -21.26
C SER A 566 -5.00 22.91 -20.93
N LEU A 567 -3.87 23.58 -21.18
CA LEU A 567 -2.54 23.04 -20.86
C LEU A 567 -2.34 22.88 -19.35
N ALA A 568 -2.74 23.87 -18.55
CA ALA A 568 -2.69 23.81 -17.08
C ALA A 568 -3.54 22.67 -16.53
N LEU A 569 -4.77 22.47 -17.04
CA LEU A 569 -5.61 21.35 -16.65
C LEU A 569 -4.96 19.99 -16.97
N HIS A 570 -4.29 19.87 -18.12
CA HIS A 570 -3.57 18.66 -18.48
C HIS A 570 -2.35 18.42 -17.55
N LEU A 571 -1.60 19.46 -17.20
CA LEU A 571 -0.50 19.38 -16.23
C LEU A 571 -0.96 18.96 -14.83
N HIS A 572 -2.11 19.46 -14.37
CA HIS A 572 -2.70 19.04 -13.11
C HIS A 572 -3.20 17.60 -13.16
N SER A 573 -3.80 17.16 -14.28
CA SER A 573 -4.24 15.76 -14.41
C SER A 573 -3.09 14.74 -14.34
N LEU A 574 -1.86 15.17 -14.66
CA LEU A 574 -0.66 14.33 -14.54
C LEU A 574 -0.05 14.33 -13.14
N GLU A 575 -0.45 15.24 -12.24
CA GLU A 575 0.13 15.40 -10.91
C GLU A 575 -0.03 14.18 -10.02
N GLU A 576 -1.25 13.66 -9.92
CA GLU A 576 -1.54 12.45 -9.14
C GLU A 576 -0.81 11.21 -9.68
N PRO A 577 -0.83 10.90 -11.00
CA PRO A 577 -0.04 9.82 -11.56
C PRO A 577 1.46 9.91 -11.25
N PHE A 578 2.06 11.10 -11.35
CA PHE A 578 3.48 11.29 -11.03
C PHE A 578 3.76 11.09 -9.54
N THR A 579 2.95 11.69 -8.66
CA THR A 579 3.17 11.65 -7.21
C THR A 579 2.94 10.25 -6.64
N THR A 580 1.92 9.54 -7.11
CA THR A 580 1.65 8.15 -6.71
C THR A 580 2.76 7.23 -7.17
N PHE A 581 3.14 7.28 -8.45
CA PHE A 581 4.21 6.41 -8.95
C PHE A 581 5.55 6.70 -8.27
N LEU A 582 5.90 7.97 -8.04
CA LEU A 582 7.13 8.35 -7.36
C LEU A 582 7.15 7.84 -5.92
N ARG A 583 6.05 7.98 -5.19
CA ARG A 583 5.92 7.50 -3.81
C ARG A 583 6.01 5.97 -3.72
N GLU A 584 5.27 5.24 -4.57
CA GLU A 584 5.29 3.77 -4.54
C GLU A 584 6.66 3.22 -4.94
N LEU A 585 7.27 3.74 -6.02
CA LEU A 585 8.60 3.33 -6.45
C LEU A 585 9.68 3.66 -5.41
N GLN A 586 9.61 4.84 -4.77
CA GLN A 586 10.53 5.21 -3.69
C GLN A 586 10.43 4.25 -2.52
N THR A 587 9.20 3.93 -2.11
CA THR A 587 8.96 3.01 -0.97
C THR A 587 9.56 1.65 -1.27
N GLU A 588 9.31 1.08 -2.45
CA GLU A 588 9.88 -0.23 -2.80
C GLU A 588 11.40 -0.23 -2.98
N VAL A 589 11.99 0.89 -3.45
CA VAL A 589 13.45 1.05 -3.52
C VAL A 589 14.06 1.08 -2.11
N ASP A 590 13.46 1.84 -1.19
CA ASP A 590 13.93 1.93 0.19
C ASP A 590 13.76 0.59 0.93
N ASP A 591 12.66 -0.11 0.69
CA ASP A 591 12.39 -1.44 1.24
C ASP A 591 13.42 -2.47 0.75
N GLU A 592 13.82 -2.44 -0.53
CA GLU A 592 14.85 -3.33 -1.07
C GLU A 592 16.24 -3.00 -0.51
N ILE A 593 16.58 -1.72 -0.34
CA ILE A 593 17.83 -1.31 0.32
C ILE A 593 17.86 -1.82 1.77
N ALA A 594 16.76 -1.65 2.51
CA ALA A 594 16.62 -2.13 3.87
C ALA A 594 16.71 -3.68 3.95
N LEU A 595 16.10 -4.38 2.99
CA LEU A 595 16.18 -5.84 2.88
C LEU A 595 17.63 -6.30 2.65
N GLN A 596 18.36 -5.65 1.73
CA GLN A 596 19.75 -5.98 1.47
C GLN A 596 20.64 -5.71 2.69
N ALA A 597 20.44 -4.57 3.36
CA ALA A 597 21.18 -4.24 4.58
C ALA A 597 20.90 -5.25 5.71
N ASN A 598 19.65 -5.69 5.88
CA ASN A 598 19.27 -6.71 6.86
C ASN A 598 19.93 -8.06 6.53
N TYR A 599 19.88 -8.49 5.26
CA TYR A 599 20.56 -9.70 4.80
C TYR A 599 22.07 -9.67 5.11
N GLU A 600 22.75 -8.57 4.76
CA GLU A 600 24.19 -8.41 5.01
C GLU A 600 24.49 -8.38 6.51
N GLY A 601 23.64 -7.74 7.31
CA GLY A 601 23.70 -7.73 8.77
C GLY A 601 23.60 -9.12 9.38
N ILE A 602 22.61 -9.92 8.97
CA ILE A 602 22.43 -11.31 9.44
C ILE A 602 23.63 -12.17 9.05
N ALA A 603 24.07 -12.09 7.79
CA ALA A 603 25.21 -12.86 7.31
C ALA A 603 26.50 -12.52 8.09
N LYS A 604 26.72 -11.24 8.41
CA LYS A 604 27.84 -10.79 9.23
C LYS A 604 27.74 -11.32 10.67
N LYS A 605 26.58 -11.17 11.32
CA LYS A 605 26.34 -11.67 12.69
C LYS A 605 26.51 -13.18 12.80
N LEU A 606 26.03 -13.95 11.81
CA LEU A 606 26.21 -15.42 11.78
C LEU A 606 27.68 -15.82 11.62
N ASN A 607 28.45 -15.10 10.82
CA ASN A 607 29.90 -15.33 10.69
C ASN A 607 30.65 -14.99 11.97
N GLU A 608 30.35 -13.84 12.59
CA GLU A 608 30.92 -13.43 13.88
C GLU A 608 30.59 -14.46 14.97
N LEU A 609 29.33 -14.90 15.04
CA LEU A 609 28.90 -15.94 15.97
C LEU A 609 29.66 -17.24 15.76
N ASN A 610 29.83 -17.70 14.51
CA ASN A 610 30.57 -18.93 14.22
C ASN A 610 32.06 -18.82 14.62
N ILE A 611 32.69 -17.66 14.40
CA ILE A 611 34.08 -17.38 14.84
C ILE A 611 34.18 -17.37 16.37
N ASP A 612 33.23 -16.74 17.05
CA ASP A 612 33.17 -16.63 18.51
C ASP A 612 32.97 -18.00 19.18
N ILE A 613 32.21 -18.90 18.54
CA ILE A 613 31.98 -20.27 18.99
C ILE A 613 33.22 -21.16 18.75
N ASP A 614 33.86 -21.03 17.59
CA ASP A 614 35.08 -21.78 17.23
C ASP A 614 36.28 -21.39 18.12
N GLN A 615 36.32 -20.16 18.64
CA GLN A 615 37.23 -19.74 19.72
C GLN A 615 36.79 -20.35 21.05
N ARG A 616 37.02 -21.67 21.20
CA ARG A 616 36.66 -22.49 22.38
C ARG A 616 36.73 -21.72 23.71
N ALA A 617 35.57 -21.60 24.35
CA ALA A 617 35.39 -21.44 25.80
C ALA A 617 35.75 -20.08 26.45
N ARG A 618 35.28 -18.93 25.90
CA ARG A 618 35.33 -17.65 26.67
C ARG A 618 34.06 -16.81 26.73
N ASN A 619 33.11 -16.96 25.82
CA ASN A 619 31.87 -16.19 25.87
C ASN A 619 30.88 -16.86 26.82
N SER A 620 30.16 -16.07 27.63
CA SER A 620 29.16 -16.65 28.52
C SER A 620 28.05 -17.28 27.66
N ILE A 621 27.53 -18.44 28.05
CA ILE A 621 26.40 -19.11 27.37
C ILE A 621 25.22 -18.13 27.18
N GLN A 622 25.09 -17.17 28.08
CA GLN A 622 24.06 -16.14 28.03
C GLN A 622 24.30 -15.09 26.94
N ASP A 623 25.55 -14.82 26.57
CA ASP A 623 25.89 -13.93 25.45
C ASP A 623 25.61 -14.62 24.11
N VAL A 624 25.94 -15.91 23.98
CA VAL A 624 25.59 -16.73 22.80
C VAL A 624 24.07 -16.83 22.64
N ARG A 625 23.33 -17.06 23.74
CA ARG A 625 21.86 -17.07 23.73
C ARG A 625 21.30 -15.72 23.26
N LYS A 626 21.80 -14.60 23.79
CA LYS A 626 21.37 -13.26 23.36
C LYS A 626 21.68 -13.01 21.88
N GLN A 627 22.88 -13.35 21.41
CA GLN A 627 23.25 -13.17 20.00
C GLN A 627 22.34 -13.99 19.07
N LEU A 628 21.98 -15.22 19.47
CA LEU A 628 21.04 -16.06 18.72
C LEU A 628 19.61 -15.48 18.70
N GLU A 629 19.13 -14.93 19.82
CA GLU A 629 17.82 -14.24 19.90
C GLU A 629 17.77 -13.01 18.98
N HIS A 630 18.88 -12.26 18.85
CA HIS A 630 18.98 -11.15 17.91
C HIS A 630 18.96 -11.63 16.46
N VAL A 631 19.73 -12.67 16.13
CA VAL A 631 19.72 -13.28 14.78
C VAL A 631 18.33 -13.81 14.43
N GLN A 632 17.62 -14.44 15.38
CA GLN A 632 16.26 -14.92 15.17
C GLN A 632 15.27 -13.76 14.94
N SER A 633 15.41 -12.66 15.67
CA SER A 633 14.61 -11.44 15.48
C SER A 633 14.85 -10.82 14.09
N ASP A 634 16.11 -10.72 13.67
CA ASP A 634 16.48 -10.21 12.35
C ASP A 634 15.98 -11.12 11.21
N LEU A 635 16.02 -12.44 11.39
CA LEU A 635 15.46 -13.42 10.45
C LEU A 635 13.93 -13.31 10.34
N ASN A 636 13.24 -13.08 11.45
CA ASN A 636 11.80 -12.82 11.43
C ASN A 636 11.49 -11.53 10.66
N LEU A 637 12.27 -10.47 10.88
CA LEU A 637 12.18 -9.23 10.10
C LEU A 637 12.42 -9.50 8.61
N LEU A 638 13.46 -10.26 8.26
CA LEU A 638 13.76 -10.66 6.88
C LEU A 638 12.59 -11.42 6.25
N ARG A 639 11.96 -12.33 6.99
CA ARG A 639 10.76 -13.08 6.54
C ARG A 639 9.60 -12.13 6.26
N THR A 640 9.34 -11.17 7.15
CA THR A 640 8.28 -10.17 6.92
C THR A 640 8.57 -9.31 5.69
N GLN A 641 9.81 -8.82 5.53
CA GLN A 641 10.21 -8.00 4.38
C GLN A 641 10.08 -8.77 3.05
N CYS A 642 10.43 -10.06 3.01
CA CYS A 642 10.27 -10.90 1.82
C CYS A 642 8.80 -11.24 1.49
N SER A 643 7.88 -11.13 2.44
CA SER A 643 6.46 -11.51 2.24
C SER A 643 5.63 -10.39 1.60
N HIS A 644 6.18 -9.18 1.45
CA HIS A 644 5.49 -8.06 0.84
C HIS A 644 5.44 -8.22 -0.69
N GLN A 645 4.25 -8.06 -1.26
CA GLN A 645 4.06 -8.08 -2.72
C GLN A 645 4.73 -6.83 -3.33
N ARG A 646 5.51 -7.04 -4.40
CA ARG A 646 6.23 -5.98 -5.11
C ARG A 646 5.63 -5.71 -6.48
N LYS A 647 5.52 -4.44 -6.84
CA LYS A 647 4.99 -3.96 -8.12
C LYS A 647 6.07 -3.39 -9.04
N TYR A 648 7.19 -2.92 -8.49
CA TYR A 648 8.22 -2.20 -9.25
C TYR A 648 9.62 -2.82 -9.13
N VAL A 649 10.07 -3.18 -7.92
CA VAL A 649 11.46 -3.59 -7.68
C VAL A 649 11.58 -5.10 -7.50
N GLU A 650 12.51 -5.74 -8.22
CA GLU A 650 12.82 -7.16 -8.05
C GLU A 650 13.37 -7.46 -6.65
N ASN A 651 12.98 -8.60 -6.07
CA ASN A 651 13.55 -9.09 -4.82
C ASN A 651 14.85 -9.86 -5.09
N MET A 652 16.01 -9.25 -4.79
CA MET A 652 17.31 -9.87 -5.02
C MET A 652 17.57 -11.13 -4.18
N LEU A 653 16.79 -11.39 -3.13
CA LEU A 653 16.93 -12.60 -2.31
C LEU A 653 16.32 -13.84 -2.96
N GLU A 654 15.32 -13.65 -3.82
CA GLU A 654 14.58 -14.73 -4.50
C GLU A 654 14.98 -14.92 -5.96
N CYS A 655 15.68 -13.96 -6.57
CA CYS A 655 16.17 -14.06 -7.94
C CYS A 655 17.07 -15.30 -8.15
N VAL A 656 16.57 -16.24 -8.97
CA VAL A 656 17.40 -17.21 -9.69
C VAL A 656 17.87 -16.51 -10.97
N PRO A 657 19.19 -16.33 -11.19
CA PRO A 657 19.65 -15.65 -12.37
C PRO A 657 19.27 -16.45 -13.62
N SER A 658 18.53 -15.80 -14.52
CA SER A 658 18.28 -16.28 -15.88
C SER A 658 19.54 -16.07 -16.72
N SER A 659 20.62 -16.79 -16.44
CA SER A 659 21.75 -16.87 -17.35
C SER A 659 22.47 -18.21 -17.21
N ALA A 660 22.60 -18.88 -18.35
CA ALA A 660 23.29 -20.14 -18.51
C ALA A 660 24.72 -20.11 -17.94
N THR A 661 24.92 -20.65 -16.74
CA THR A 661 26.17 -21.30 -16.29
C THR A 661 25.91 -22.07 -14.98
N PRO A 662 26.24 -23.37 -14.89
CA PRO A 662 25.92 -24.22 -13.75
C PRO A 662 27.06 -24.30 -12.73
N THR A 663 27.47 -23.17 -12.15
CA THR A 663 28.47 -23.17 -11.08
C THR A 663 28.15 -22.09 -10.03
N SER A 664 27.59 -22.54 -8.89
CA SER A 664 27.25 -21.77 -7.66
C SER A 664 25.87 -21.08 -7.57
N ASN A 665 24.83 -21.68 -8.16
CA ASN A 665 23.46 -21.15 -8.15
C ASN A 665 22.69 -21.49 -6.86
N CYS A 666 23.00 -20.78 -5.77
CA CYS A 666 22.21 -20.82 -4.53
C CYS A 666 21.62 -19.42 -4.31
N SER A 667 20.28 -19.30 -4.22
CA SER A 667 19.65 -18.01 -3.91
C SER A 667 20.20 -17.46 -2.60
N ARG A 668 20.30 -16.14 -2.46
CA ARG A 668 20.81 -15.51 -1.22
C ARG A 668 20.03 -16.01 0.01
N ARG A 669 18.72 -16.23 -0.13
CA ARG A 669 17.88 -16.89 0.89
C ARG A 669 18.41 -18.27 1.29
N LYS A 670 18.68 -19.17 0.33
CA LYS A 670 19.26 -20.49 0.61
C LYS A 670 20.64 -20.38 1.25
N LYS A 671 21.47 -19.38 0.88
CA LYS A 671 22.76 -19.13 1.51
C LYS A 671 22.62 -18.75 3.00
N ILE A 672 21.71 -17.85 3.35
CA ILE A 672 21.45 -17.52 4.77
C ILE A 672 20.92 -18.74 5.52
N MET A 673 19.98 -19.50 4.97
CA MET A 673 19.46 -20.70 5.64
C MET A 673 20.57 -21.73 5.92
N LEU A 674 21.48 -21.93 4.96
CA LEU A 674 22.65 -22.79 5.14
C LEU A 674 23.59 -22.25 6.24
N MET A 675 23.83 -20.94 6.28
CA MET A 675 24.64 -20.32 7.33
C MET A 675 24.00 -20.52 8.71
N VAL A 676 22.69 -20.27 8.85
CA VAL A 676 21.97 -20.49 10.11
C VAL A 676 22.06 -21.96 10.54
N SER A 677 21.79 -22.90 9.64
CA SER A 677 21.86 -24.34 9.95
C SER A 677 23.29 -24.76 10.35
N THR A 678 24.30 -24.22 9.67
CA THR A 678 25.72 -24.47 10.02
C THR A 678 26.03 -23.93 11.41
N THR A 679 25.73 -22.66 11.68
CA THR A 679 25.98 -22.02 12.97
C THR A 679 25.23 -22.73 14.11
N VAL A 680 23.95 -23.07 13.93
CA VAL A 680 23.17 -23.83 14.92
C VAL A 680 23.79 -25.20 15.19
N THR A 681 24.25 -25.90 14.15
CA THR A 681 24.91 -27.20 14.29
C THR A 681 26.23 -27.07 15.06
N THR A 682 27.04 -26.05 14.76
CA THR A 682 28.29 -25.75 15.49
C THR A 682 28.00 -25.47 16.98
N ILE A 683 26.97 -24.68 17.30
CA ILE A 683 26.59 -24.40 18.70
C ILE A 683 26.18 -25.69 19.41
N ILE A 684 25.36 -26.54 18.78
CA ILE A 684 24.93 -27.81 19.36
C ILE A 684 26.15 -28.69 19.69
N GLN A 685 27.12 -28.78 18.78
CA GLN A 685 28.35 -29.56 19.02
C GLN A 685 29.15 -29.00 20.21
N VAL A 686 29.32 -27.68 20.30
CA VAL A 686 30.02 -27.05 21.42
C VAL A 686 29.29 -27.25 22.75
N VAL A 687 27.96 -27.16 22.76
CA VAL A 687 27.12 -27.44 23.94
C VAL A 687 27.22 -28.91 24.36
N GLU A 688 27.20 -29.86 23.42
CA GLU A 688 27.37 -31.29 23.69
C GLU A 688 28.76 -31.64 24.21
N ASP A 689 29.80 -30.97 23.71
CA ASP A 689 31.15 -31.14 24.21
C ASP A 689 31.30 -30.54 25.63
N GLU A 690 30.73 -29.37 25.93
CA GLU A 690 30.77 -28.78 27.27
C GLU A 690 29.98 -29.62 28.30
N LEU A 691 28.81 -30.14 27.93
CA LEU A 691 28.03 -31.10 28.75
C LEU A 691 28.82 -32.38 29.06
N ARG A 692 29.69 -32.83 28.15
CA ARG A 692 30.55 -33.99 28.38
C ARG A 692 31.75 -33.70 29.30
N HIS A 693 32.18 -32.43 29.41
CA HIS A 693 33.39 -32.05 30.17
C HIS A 693 33.12 -31.38 31.52
N SER A 694 31.91 -30.87 31.81
CA SER A 694 31.59 -30.17 33.07
C SER A 694 30.21 -30.57 33.66
N PRO A 695 30.17 -31.46 34.68
CA PRO A 695 28.92 -31.83 35.36
C PRO A 695 28.65 -30.85 36.52
N SER A 696 28.50 -29.57 36.21
CA SER A 696 28.25 -28.52 37.21
C SER A 696 26.99 -27.70 36.89
N ILE A 697 26.60 -26.85 37.86
CA ILE A 697 25.41 -25.98 38.05
C ILE A 697 24.72 -25.41 36.77
N LYS A 698 25.36 -25.42 35.60
CA LYS A 698 24.86 -24.91 34.31
C LYS A 698 24.23 -25.97 33.39
N GLU A 699 24.14 -27.23 33.81
CA GLU A 699 23.63 -28.35 32.99
C GLU A 699 22.20 -28.12 32.46
N ASN A 700 21.30 -27.57 33.30
CA ASN A 700 19.93 -27.25 32.89
C ASN A 700 19.87 -26.14 31.82
N ASP A 701 20.70 -25.10 31.94
CA ASP A 701 20.73 -23.99 30.98
C ASP A 701 21.26 -24.43 29.61
N LEU A 702 22.23 -25.36 29.62
CA LEU A 702 22.80 -25.98 28.41
C LEU A 702 21.80 -26.93 27.73
N LEU A 703 21.05 -27.72 28.50
CA LEU A 703 19.97 -28.58 27.97
C LEU A 703 18.81 -27.76 27.38
N GLU A 704 18.40 -26.67 28.03
CA GLU A 704 17.36 -25.77 27.54
C GLU A 704 17.81 -25.06 26.25
N LEU A 705 19.07 -24.62 26.17
CA LEU A 705 19.65 -24.03 24.97
C LEU A 705 19.72 -25.05 23.82
N LYS A 706 20.12 -26.30 24.11
CA LYS A 706 20.14 -27.39 23.12
C LYS A 706 18.75 -27.65 22.54
N GLN A 707 17.72 -27.73 23.38
CA GLN A 707 16.35 -27.94 22.90
C GLN A 707 15.89 -26.80 21.99
N LYS A 708 16.10 -25.54 22.39
CA LYS A 708 15.76 -24.37 21.56
C LYS A 708 16.49 -24.36 20.22
N LEU A 709 17.77 -24.74 20.19
CA LEU A 709 18.56 -24.84 18.96
C LEU A 709 18.04 -25.95 18.04
N GLN A 710 17.61 -27.08 18.61
CA GLN A 710 16.98 -28.16 17.86
C GLN A 710 15.64 -27.70 17.26
N ASP A 711 14.81 -27.01 18.03
CA ASP A 711 13.53 -26.46 17.58
C ASP A 711 13.72 -25.49 16.39
N VAL A 712 14.72 -24.60 16.46
CA VAL A 712 15.10 -23.68 15.37
C VAL A 712 15.56 -24.45 14.12
N ASN A 713 16.36 -25.51 14.28
CA ASN A 713 16.83 -26.32 13.16
C ASN A 713 15.69 -27.06 12.44
N THR A 714 14.71 -27.58 13.19
CA THR A 714 13.48 -28.18 12.60
C THR A 714 12.65 -27.17 11.82
N CYS A 715 12.45 -25.95 12.33
CA CYS A 715 11.71 -24.90 11.62
C CYS A 715 12.39 -24.45 10.31
N ILE A 716 13.73 -24.52 10.24
CA ILE A 716 14.48 -24.18 9.02
C ILE A 716 14.32 -25.26 7.96
N VAL A 717 14.22 -26.54 8.36
CA VAL A 717 14.06 -27.67 7.42
C VAL A 717 12.67 -27.66 6.77
N ASP A 718 11.62 -27.35 7.52
CA ASP A 718 10.24 -27.28 7.01
C ASP A 718 10.03 -26.15 5.98
N ASP A 719 10.68 -24.99 6.16
CA ASP A 719 10.62 -23.86 5.21
C ASP A 719 11.34 -24.14 3.87
N THR A 720 12.26 -25.10 3.83
CA THR A 720 12.93 -25.52 2.58
C THR A 720 12.07 -26.42 1.69
N ASP A 721 11.15 -27.20 2.28
CA ASP A 721 10.23 -28.06 1.52
C ASP A 721 8.95 -27.30 1.08
N ALA A 722 8.61 -26.16 1.71
CA ALA A 722 7.45 -25.35 1.37
C ALA A 722 7.61 -24.51 0.07
N VAL A 723 8.85 -24.20 -0.34
CA VAL A 723 9.11 -23.35 -1.52
C VAL A 723 8.94 -24.10 -2.86
N ASP A 724 9.07 -25.43 -2.88
CA ASP A 724 8.85 -26.24 -4.09
C ASP A 724 7.35 -26.42 -4.45
N HIS A 725 6.43 -25.95 -3.59
CA HIS A 725 4.97 -26.06 -3.81
C HIS A 725 4.26 -24.74 -4.11
N GLY A 726 5.01 -23.63 -4.28
CA GLY A 726 4.47 -22.29 -4.55
C GLY A 726 4.13 -21.97 -6.00
N ILE A 727 3.56 -22.90 -6.78
CA ILE A 727 2.89 -22.56 -8.05
C ILE A 727 1.39 -22.69 -7.83
N LEU A 728 0.75 -21.53 -7.66
CA LEU A 728 -0.69 -21.24 -7.66
C LEU A 728 -1.61 -22.42 -8.05
N TYR A 729 -2.21 -23.01 -7.02
CA TYR A 729 -3.50 -23.68 -7.13
C TYR A 729 -4.58 -22.58 -7.22
N ILE A 730 -5.19 -22.41 -8.39
CA ILE A 730 -6.43 -21.63 -8.52
C ILE A 730 -7.56 -22.59 -8.11
N PRO A 731 -8.31 -22.32 -7.02
CA PRO A 731 -9.47 -23.12 -6.68
C PRO A 731 -10.56 -22.84 -7.71
N THR A 732 -10.96 -23.87 -8.45
CA THR A 732 -12.21 -23.86 -9.20
C THR A 732 -13.27 -24.47 -8.30
N ASP A 733 -14.13 -23.63 -7.74
CA ASP A 733 -15.39 -24.08 -7.16
C ASP A 733 -16.55 -23.24 -7.71
N LYS A 734 -17.36 -23.94 -8.51
CA LYS A 734 -18.76 -23.70 -8.95
C LYS A 734 -19.11 -22.47 -9.79
#